data_AF-A0A814UJ23-F1
#
_entry.id   AF-A0A814UJ23-F1
#
_cell.length_a   1.000
_cell.length_b   1.000
_cell.length_c   1.000
_cell.angle_alpha   90.00
_cell.angle_beta   90.00
_cell.angle_gamma   90.00
#
_symmetry.space_group_name_H-M   'P 1'
#
loop_
_entity.id
_entity.type
_entity.pdbx_description
1 polymer ?
#
loop_
_entity_poly.entity_id
_entity_poly.type
_entity_poly.pdbx_seq_one_letter_code
_entity_poly.pdbx_strand_id
1 'polypeptide(L)'
;MFSRTISHPLRQSKKTSSLSSFFICCHKSTTGFSAPSTVSSSPDILSSVKLDSEEVTPEHGSGFYKMVELFYDRAAGILEDKLVDEMRKSKLTDEQKRVKVRGTLKMIKPPNYVLAITFPVRRDNGEWELIEAWRAQHSLHRTPCKGGIRYSTDVNLDEVKALAALMTFKCACVDVPFGGAKAGVKINPKDWSEAELERITRRLTVELAKKGFIGPGIDVPAPDMGTGEREMAWIADTYASTVGWSNINASACITGKPILQGGIHGRISATGRGLYHGVNNFVNEKSFMDMIGLTTGLAGKTFILQGFGNVGLHSMRYLTRHGARCVGVLEWDGAIVNPAGIDPKGLEDYKIDNGTIKGFPGAKAYDKAKQELLCEPCDILIPAASEQQITARNAPKIKAKIIAEGANGPTTPAADKILLEKNCLVIPDMYIVPSQEFYGRMAGASEVDIVHSGLEQTMEKSARAIMRTSQKFNLGIDLRTAAYVNSIEKIFKVYEAAASNTDCYRLLKPCLVANGFKILRVSFHTSPMNNSIGPMSSSTVSSSPPAASSSDISSEQSSHSSSSSQTPAPHFGFYRQVELFYDRAAAILEDKLVNEMKTKLSDDLKRKKVRGILKIIKPCNHVLEIRFPIKRDNGELHVIEAWRAQHSQHRTPCKGGNLTSVECTISESVQ
;
A
#
# COMPACT_ATOMS: atom_id res chain seq x y z
N MET A 1 29.40 35.44 -35.95
CA MET A 1 28.18 36.13 -36.44
C MET A 1 27.03 35.64 -35.56
N PHE A 2 26.22 36.45 -34.87
CA PHE A 2 26.12 37.92 -34.78
C PHE A 2 26.30 38.41 -33.33
N SER A 3 26.53 39.71 -33.15
CA SER A 3 26.79 40.36 -31.85
C SER A 3 25.86 41.56 -31.63
N ARG A 4 25.47 41.80 -30.37
CA ARG A 4 25.18 43.09 -29.67
C ARG A 4 24.43 42.75 -28.36
N THR A 5 25.01 42.80 -27.16
CA THR A 5 25.62 43.93 -26.42
C THR A 5 24.60 44.97 -25.93
N ILE A 6 24.45 45.10 -24.61
CA ILE A 6 24.40 46.34 -23.81
C ILE A 6 24.66 45.99 -22.34
N SER A 7 25.27 46.91 -21.58
CA SER A 7 25.95 46.64 -20.31
C SER A 7 25.65 47.68 -19.21
N HIS A 8 25.35 47.21 -17.98
CA HIS A 8 25.55 47.90 -16.68
C HIS A 8 24.80 49.24 -16.41
N PRO A 9 24.83 49.80 -15.16
CA PRO A 9 25.36 49.29 -13.89
C PRO A 9 24.38 49.34 -12.68
N LEU A 10 24.86 48.87 -11.53
CA LEU A 10 24.29 49.01 -10.18
C LEU A 10 24.09 50.48 -9.74
N ARG A 11 23.11 50.73 -8.87
CA ARG A 11 23.05 51.95 -8.03
C ARG A 11 22.64 51.62 -6.59
N GLN A 12 23.50 51.97 -5.63
CA GLN A 12 23.20 51.91 -4.19
C GLN A 12 22.19 53.00 -3.80
N SER A 13 21.39 52.76 -2.76
CA SER A 13 20.91 53.84 -1.90
C SER A 13 21.12 53.48 -0.42
N LYS A 14 21.60 54.45 0.35
CA LYS A 14 21.75 54.38 1.82
C LYS A 14 20.60 55.15 2.48
N LYS A 15 20.16 54.67 3.64
CA LYS A 15 19.70 55.41 4.85
C LYS A 15 19.34 54.34 5.91
N THR A 16 20.08 54.18 7.02
CA THR A 16 19.94 54.91 8.32
C THR A 16 18.50 54.90 8.84
N SER A 17 18.14 54.50 10.07
CA SER A 17 18.84 54.13 11.33
C SER A 17 17.85 53.21 12.12
N SER A 18 18.12 52.51 13.24
CA SER A 18 18.97 52.66 14.43
C SER A 18 19.18 51.26 15.09
N LEU A 19 20.30 50.93 15.75
CA LEU A 19 20.51 50.87 17.23
C LEU A 19 19.27 50.34 18.02
N SER A 20 19.31 49.46 19.05
CA SER A 20 20.36 48.81 19.89
C SER A 20 19.64 47.87 20.91
N SER A 21 20.18 46.86 21.62
CA SER A 21 21.52 46.24 21.71
C SER A 21 21.50 44.87 22.46
N PHE A 22 22.54 44.04 22.25
CA PHE A 22 23.19 43.04 23.15
C PHE A 22 22.43 42.06 24.07
N PHE A 23 22.53 40.75 23.74
CA PHE A 23 23.32 39.70 24.40
C PHE A 23 23.51 39.59 25.95
N ILE A 24 23.46 38.32 26.43
CA ILE A 24 24.01 37.73 27.68
C ILE A 24 23.29 38.08 29.01
N CYS A 25 22.66 37.08 29.64
CA CYS A 25 23.24 36.37 30.81
C CYS A 25 22.46 35.09 31.18
N CYS A 26 23.15 34.14 31.79
CA CYS A 26 22.61 32.88 32.31
C CYS A 26 22.71 32.88 33.83
N HIS A 27 21.61 32.73 34.58
CA HIS A 27 21.67 32.27 35.98
C HIS A 27 20.38 31.63 36.49
N LYS A 28 20.55 30.84 37.57
CA LYS A 28 19.56 29.95 38.19
C LYS A 28 18.43 30.72 38.89
N SER A 29 17.23 30.14 38.92
CA SER A 29 16.32 30.25 40.06
C SER A 29 15.58 28.94 40.32
N THR A 30 15.68 28.45 41.55
CA THR A 30 15.04 27.24 42.05
C THR A 30 13.95 27.61 43.06
N THR A 31 12.68 27.54 42.62
CA THR A 31 11.44 27.44 43.43
C THR A 31 10.35 27.06 42.42
N GLY A 32 9.52 26.01 42.56
CA GLY A 32 9.09 25.31 43.76
C GLY A 32 7.63 25.67 44.04
N PHE A 33 6.67 25.07 43.32
CA PHE A 33 5.24 25.20 43.64
C PHE A 33 4.40 23.98 43.21
N SER A 34 3.64 23.47 44.19
CA SER A 34 2.38 22.69 44.14
C SER A 34 2.15 21.61 43.06
N ALA A 35 1.95 20.38 43.54
CA ALA A 35 1.32 19.30 42.77
C ALA A 35 -0.15 19.62 42.40
N PRO A 36 -0.64 19.20 41.21
CA PRO A 36 -2.06 19.18 40.90
C PRO A 36 -2.78 18.07 41.67
N SER A 37 -3.95 18.41 42.18
CA SER A 37 -4.89 17.53 42.89
C SER A 37 -5.22 16.22 42.17
N THR A 38 -5.50 15.18 42.97
CA THR A 38 -6.08 13.89 42.58
C THR A 38 -7.25 14.06 41.61
N VAL A 39 -7.08 13.61 40.37
CA VAL A 39 -8.18 13.46 39.41
C VAL A 39 -8.93 12.17 39.73
N SER A 40 -10.25 12.26 39.90
CA SER A 40 -11.13 11.12 40.14
C SER A 40 -11.07 10.12 38.98
N SER A 41 -11.01 8.83 39.31
CA SER A 41 -11.05 7.73 38.35
C SER A 41 -12.33 7.76 37.50
N SER A 42 -12.20 8.11 36.22
CA SER A 42 -13.26 7.96 35.21
C SER A 42 -13.28 6.52 34.68
N PRO A 43 -14.45 5.92 34.40
CA PRO A 43 -14.57 4.51 34.00
C PRO A 43 -14.01 4.21 32.60
N ASP A 44 -13.73 2.93 32.34
CA ASP A 44 -13.00 2.43 31.17
C ASP A 44 -13.56 2.89 29.81
N ILE A 45 -12.83 3.78 29.15
CA ILE A 45 -13.06 4.25 27.77
C ILE A 45 -13.02 3.08 26.75
N LEU A 46 -12.37 1.97 27.09
CA LEU A 46 -12.37 0.75 26.28
C LEU A 46 -13.75 0.09 26.14
N SER A 47 -14.71 0.40 27.00
CA SER A 47 -16.05 -0.24 27.01
C SER A 47 -17.08 0.43 26.10
N SER A 48 -16.86 1.69 25.68
CA SER A 48 -17.88 2.52 25.02
C SER A 48 -17.85 2.51 23.49
N VAL A 49 -16.90 1.81 22.86
CA VAL A 49 -16.85 1.70 21.40
C VAL A 49 -17.82 0.62 20.91
N LYS A 50 -19.07 1.02 20.64
CA LYS A 50 -19.98 0.21 19.81
C LYS A 50 -19.47 0.19 18.36
N LEU A 51 -18.57 -0.74 18.08
CA LEU A 51 -18.43 -1.29 16.74
C LEU A 51 -19.73 -2.03 16.42
N ASP A 52 -20.24 -1.88 15.19
CA ASP A 52 -21.26 -2.79 14.66
C ASP A 52 -20.59 -4.17 14.50
N SER A 53 -20.72 -4.99 15.54
CA SER A 53 -19.98 -6.23 15.68
C SER A 53 -20.67 -7.37 14.96
N GLU A 54 -20.42 -7.51 13.66
CA GLU A 54 -20.35 -8.85 13.09
C GLU A 54 -19.25 -9.62 13.84
N GLU A 55 -19.61 -10.71 14.50
CA GLU A 55 -18.65 -11.58 15.17
C GLU A 55 -17.72 -12.20 14.12
N VAL A 56 -16.52 -11.64 14.00
CA VAL A 56 -15.49 -12.16 13.08
C VAL A 56 -15.06 -13.54 13.56
N THR A 57 -15.61 -14.58 12.92
CA THR A 57 -15.25 -15.97 13.23
C THR A 57 -13.75 -16.20 12.99
N PRO A 58 -13.04 -16.97 13.85
CA PRO A 58 -11.57 -16.99 13.83
C PRO A 58 -10.90 -17.71 12.65
N GLU A 59 -11.67 -18.26 11.70
CA GLU A 59 -11.19 -19.33 10.81
C GLU A 59 -11.29 -19.05 9.29
N HIS A 60 -11.96 -17.97 8.86
CA HIS A 60 -11.97 -17.57 7.45
C HIS A 60 -11.32 -16.19 7.30
N GLY A 61 -10.19 -16.16 6.60
CA GLY A 61 -9.31 -14.99 6.53
C GLY A 61 -10.00 -13.77 5.93
N SER A 62 -10.16 -12.72 6.73
CA SER A 62 -10.37 -11.39 6.20
C SER A 62 -9.17 -11.02 5.31
N GLY A 63 -9.44 -10.45 4.14
CA GLY A 63 -8.39 -10.03 3.21
C GLY A 63 -7.36 -9.13 3.90
N PHE A 64 -6.13 -9.12 3.42
CA PHE A 64 -5.07 -8.27 3.97
C PHE A 64 -5.48 -6.79 3.97
N TYR A 65 -6.24 -6.33 2.97
CA TYR A 65 -6.78 -4.97 2.99
C TYR A 65 -7.78 -4.78 4.14
N LYS A 66 -8.68 -5.75 4.36
CA LYS A 66 -9.65 -5.70 5.46
C LYS A 66 -8.98 -5.73 6.85
N MET A 67 -7.86 -6.44 6.99
CA MET A 67 -7.03 -6.39 8.20
C MET A 67 -6.49 -4.98 8.46
N VAL A 68 -6.01 -4.28 7.42
CA VAL A 68 -5.53 -2.89 7.54
C VAL A 68 -6.68 -1.93 7.86
N GLU A 69 -7.88 -2.16 7.31
CA GLU A 69 -9.09 -1.42 7.68
C GLU A 69 -9.43 -1.55 9.17
N LEU A 70 -9.33 -2.74 9.76
CA LEU A 70 -9.65 -2.94 11.18
C LEU A 70 -8.73 -2.15 12.12
N PHE A 71 -7.43 -2.07 11.80
CA PHE A 71 -6.49 -1.22 12.55
C PHE A 71 -6.79 0.28 12.36
N TYR A 72 -7.22 0.68 11.16
CA TYR A 72 -7.67 2.05 10.90
C TYR A 72 -8.94 2.40 11.69
N ASP A 73 -9.97 1.54 11.64
CA ASP A 73 -11.28 1.78 12.27
C ASP A 73 -11.15 1.90 13.79
N ARG A 74 -10.33 1.04 14.42
CA ARG A 74 -10.04 1.10 15.86
C ARG A 74 -9.43 2.45 16.26
N ALA A 75 -8.47 2.95 15.50
CA ALA A 75 -7.84 4.25 15.75
C ALA A 75 -8.76 5.44 15.40
N ALA A 76 -9.58 5.32 14.35
CA ALA A 76 -10.54 6.33 13.96
C ALA A 76 -11.63 6.54 15.04
N GLY A 77 -12.12 5.46 15.65
CA GLY A 77 -13.10 5.53 16.75
C GLY A 77 -12.57 6.26 17.99
N ILE A 78 -11.31 6.02 18.37
CA ILE A 78 -10.64 6.73 19.48
C ILE A 78 -10.43 8.23 19.17
N LEU A 79 -10.25 8.55 17.90
CA LEU A 79 -9.90 9.89 17.44
C LEU A 79 -11.13 10.78 17.15
N GLU A 80 -12.31 10.19 16.91
CA GLU A 80 -13.52 10.91 16.47
C GLU A 80 -13.92 12.07 17.41
N ASP A 81 -14.20 11.79 18.69
CA ASP A 81 -14.64 12.82 19.64
C ASP A 81 -13.59 13.91 19.83
N LYS A 82 -12.30 13.55 19.86
CA LYS A 82 -11.19 14.51 19.94
C LYS A 82 -11.16 15.45 18.72
N LEU A 83 -11.38 14.94 17.51
CA LEU A 83 -11.41 15.77 16.31
C LEU A 83 -12.61 16.74 16.32
N VAL A 84 -13.78 16.27 16.76
CA VAL A 84 -14.96 17.13 16.97
C VAL A 84 -14.66 18.25 17.97
N ASP A 85 -13.92 17.94 19.05
CA ASP A 85 -13.49 18.91 20.05
C ASP A 85 -12.41 19.90 19.56
N GLU A 86 -11.44 19.47 18.74
CA GLU A 86 -10.47 20.39 18.15
C GLU A 86 -11.15 21.36 17.15
N MET A 87 -12.29 20.97 16.57
CA MET A 87 -13.13 21.80 15.71
C MET A 87 -13.99 22.87 16.43
N ARG A 88 -13.82 23.07 17.75
CA ARG A 88 -14.57 24.08 18.56
C ARG A 88 -14.53 25.53 18.04
N LYS A 89 -13.54 25.91 17.24
CA LYS A 89 -13.46 27.27 16.63
C LYS A 89 -14.30 27.43 15.33
N SER A 90 -14.90 26.36 14.83
CA SER A 90 -15.75 26.41 13.64
C SER A 90 -17.16 26.91 13.96
N LYS A 91 -17.81 27.60 13.00
CA LYS A 91 -19.21 28.06 13.10
C LYS A 91 -20.25 26.95 12.90
N LEU A 92 -19.82 25.68 12.88
CA LEU A 92 -20.67 24.51 12.65
C LEU A 92 -21.33 24.07 13.96
N THR A 93 -22.53 23.48 13.87
CA THR A 93 -23.11 22.76 15.03
C THR A 93 -22.32 21.51 15.33
N ASP A 94 -22.42 20.96 16.55
CA ASP A 94 -21.65 19.77 16.93
C ASP A 94 -22.02 18.53 16.09
N GLU A 95 -23.27 18.43 15.66
CA GLU A 95 -23.70 17.39 14.71
C GLU A 95 -23.05 17.59 13.33
N GLN A 96 -23.00 18.82 12.81
CA GLN A 96 -22.30 19.13 11.56
C GLN A 96 -20.79 18.86 11.66
N LYS A 97 -20.17 19.07 12.83
CA LYS A 97 -18.78 18.68 13.09
C LYS A 97 -18.62 17.16 13.02
N ARG A 98 -19.47 16.39 13.71
CA ARG A 98 -19.47 14.91 13.66
C ARG A 98 -19.64 14.37 12.24
N VAL A 99 -20.63 14.86 11.49
CA VAL A 99 -20.85 14.49 10.08
C VAL A 99 -19.62 14.79 9.23
N LYS A 100 -18.97 15.95 9.40
CA LYS A 100 -17.73 16.29 8.67
C LYS A 100 -16.53 15.44 9.10
N VAL A 101 -16.39 15.13 10.39
CA VAL A 101 -15.31 14.28 10.91
C VAL A 101 -15.46 12.87 10.36
N ARG A 102 -16.62 12.23 10.58
CA ARG A 102 -16.94 10.89 10.04
C ARG A 102 -16.82 10.84 8.53
N GLY A 103 -17.29 11.86 7.82
CA GLY A 103 -17.17 11.97 6.37
C GLY A 103 -15.71 11.99 5.90
N THR A 104 -14.87 12.83 6.53
CA THR A 104 -13.42 12.88 6.23
C THR A 104 -12.72 11.56 6.57
N LEU A 105 -13.07 10.90 7.69
CA LEU A 105 -12.52 9.59 8.05
C LEU A 105 -12.95 8.49 7.07
N LYS A 106 -14.20 8.51 6.58
CA LYS A 106 -14.67 7.62 5.50
C LYS A 106 -13.92 7.87 4.18
N MET A 107 -13.48 9.10 3.91
CA MET A 107 -12.70 9.45 2.72
C MET A 107 -11.23 9.02 2.77
N ILE A 108 -10.62 8.94 3.96
CA ILE A 108 -9.20 8.58 4.11
C ILE A 108 -8.99 7.06 3.98
N LYS A 109 -10.01 6.26 4.30
CA LYS A 109 -9.94 4.81 4.41
C LYS A 109 -9.71 4.07 3.07
N PRO A 110 -10.42 4.37 1.96
CA PRO A 110 -10.30 3.59 0.75
C PRO A 110 -9.31 4.20 -0.26
N PRO A 111 -8.62 3.38 -1.09
CA PRO A 111 -7.62 3.90 -2.00
C PRO A 111 -8.25 4.69 -3.16
N ASN A 112 -7.74 5.92 -3.36
CA ASN A 112 -8.15 6.86 -4.41
C ASN A 112 -8.15 6.26 -5.82
N TYR A 113 -7.08 5.57 -6.22
CA TYR A 113 -6.96 4.98 -7.54
C TYR A 113 -6.31 3.60 -7.49
N VAL A 114 -6.81 2.66 -8.29
CA VAL A 114 -6.11 1.39 -8.54
C VAL A 114 -6.13 1.06 -10.02
N LEU A 115 -4.95 0.77 -10.57
CA LEU A 115 -4.75 0.36 -11.95
C LEU A 115 -4.36 -1.12 -11.98
N ALA A 116 -5.22 -1.95 -12.57
CA ALA A 116 -4.86 -3.29 -13.02
C ALA A 116 -4.33 -3.21 -14.46
N ILE A 117 -3.25 -3.93 -14.75
CA ILE A 117 -2.58 -3.97 -16.05
C ILE A 117 -2.34 -5.42 -16.43
N THR A 118 -2.76 -5.78 -17.65
CA THR A 118 -2.36 -7.05 -18.29
C THR A 118 -1.56 -6.74 -19.54
N PHE A 119 -0.30 -7.19 -19.60
CA PHE A 119 0.56 -6.92 -20.76
C PHE A 119 1.31 -8.18 -21.25
N PRO A 120 1.53 -8.31 -22.57
CA PRO A 120 2.27 -9.42 -23.13
C PRO A 120 3.78 -9.21 -23.03
N VAL A 121 4.49 -10.30 -22.74
CA VAL A 121 5.95 -10.40 -22.85
C VAL A 121 6.31 -11.63 -23.67
N ARG A 122 7.33 -11.49 -24.52
CA ARG A 122 7.91 -12.62 -25.25
C ARG A 122 9.05 -13.20 -24.42
N ARG A 123 8.96 -14.51 -24.17
CA ARG A 123 9.97 -15.31 -23.48
C ARG A 123 11.20 -15.56 -24.36
N ASP A 124 12.31 -15.94 -23.75
CA ASP A 124 13.54 -16.28 -24.48
C ASP A 124 13.39 -17.53 -25.34
N ASN A 125 12.55 -18.49 -24.92
CA ASN A 125 12.13 -19.64 -25.75
C ASN A 125 11.25 -19.25 -26.97
N GLY A 126 10.90 -17.96 -27.10
CA GLY A 126 10.12 -17.40 -28.19
C GLY A 126 8.61 -17.39 -27.98
N GLU A 127 8.10 -18.03 -26.93
CA GLU A 127 6.67 -18.09 -26.56
C GLU A 127 6.18 -16.75 -25.99
N TRP A 128 4.85 -16.62 -25.87
CA TRP A 128 4.21 -15.42 -25.34
C TRP A 128 3.50 -15.71 -24.04
N GLU A 129 3.82 -14.91 -23.02
CA GLU A 129 3.21 -14.98 -21.72
C GLU A 129 2.53 -13.64 -21.39
N LEU A 130 1.47 -13.71 -20.59
CA LEU A 130 0.74 -12.54 -20.11
C LEU A 130 1.10 -12.31 -18.66
N ILE A 131 1.51 -11.08 -18.37
CA ILE A 131 1.87 -10.65 -17.03
C ILE A 131 0.71 -9.83 -16.45
N GLU A 132 0.21 -10.28 -15.30
CA GLU A 132 -0.72 -9.52 -14.46
C GLU A 132 0.07 -8.61 -13.51
N ALA A 133 -0.33 -7.33 -13.42
CA ALA A 133 0.28 -6.37 -12.51
C ALA A 133 -0.76 -5.36 -12.01
N TRP A 134 -0.51 -4.80 -10.82
CA TRP A 134 -1.35 -3.78 -10.21
C TRP A 134 -0.50 -2.63 -9.66
N ARG A 135 -1.04 -1.40 -9.67
CA ARG A 135 -0.57 -0.25 -8.89
C ARG A 135 -1.75 0.40 -8.19
N ALA A 136 -1.74 0.45 -6.86
CA ALA A 136 -2.68 1.23 -6.06
C ALA A 136 -2.02 2.52 -5.58
N GLN A 137 -2.74 3.63 -5.69
CA GLN A 137 -2.43 4.92 -5.05
C GLN A 137 -3.51 5.16 -4.01
N HIS A 138 -3.14 5.05 -2.73
CA HIS A 138 -4.11 5.08 -1.64
C HIS A 138 -4.58 6.50 -1.34
N SER A 139 -3.67 7.45 -1.17
CA SER A 139 -4.03 8.84 -0.86
C SER A 139 -3.16 9.82 -1.63
N LEU A 140 -3.75 10.96 -1.98
CA LEU A 140 -3.12 12.10 -2.65
C LEU A 140 -3.01 13.33 -1.75
N HIS A 141 -3.29 13.20 -0.45
CA HIS A 141 -3.22 14.32 0.51
C HIS A 141 -1.80 14.97 0.56
N ARG A 142 -0.78 14.21 0.16
CA ARG A 142 0.53 14.68 -0.24
C ARG A 142 0.88 14.07 -1.60
N THR A 143 1.52 14.85 -2.46
CA THR A 143 2.10 14.37 -3.73
C THR A 143 3.62 14.57 -3.71
N PRO A 144 4.41 13.66 -4.34
CA PRO A 144 3.98 12.44 -5.03
C PRO A 144 3.50 11.34 -4.06
N CYS A 145 2.89 10.28 -4.61
CA CYS A 145 2.74 9.01 -3.90
C CYS A 145 4.10 8.26 -3.79
N LYS A 146 4.20 7.33 -2.84
CA LYS A 146 5.40 6.54 -2.56
C LYS A 146 5.05 5.09 -2.26
N GLY A 147 5.71 4.14 -2.93
CA GLY A 147 5.38 2.72 -2.76
C GLY A 147 6.25 1.72 -3.49
N GLY A 148 6.61 0.60 -2.85
CA GLY A 148 7.42 -0.47 -3.44
C GLY A 148 6.77 -1.17 -4.64
N ILE A 149 7.57 -1.91 -5.43
CA ILE A 149 7.13 -2.83 -6.49
C ILE A 149 7.51 -4.27 -6.09
N ARG A 150 6.53 -5.13 -5.85
CA ARG A 150 6.73 -6.53 -5.42
C ARG A 150 6.62 -7.49 -6.59
N TYR A 151 7.57 -8.41 -6.76
CA TYR A 151 7.50 -9.54 -7.69
C TYR A 151 7.29 -10.82 -6.86
N SER A 152 6.06 -11.33 -6.81
CA SER A 152 5.71 -12.64 -6.21
C SER A 152 4.49 -13.23 -6.91
N THR A 153 4.34 -14.56 -6.89
CA THR A 153 3.12 -15.27 -7.31
C THR A 153 1.90 -14.94 -6.44
N ASP A 154 2.13 -14.54 -5.19
CA ASP A 154 1.07 -14.27 -4.20
C ASP A 154 0.40 -12.91 -4.42
N VAL A 155 1.01 -12.05 -5.24
CA VAL A 155 0.53 -10.71 -5.55
C VAL A 155 -0.90 -10.76 -6.08
N ASN A 156 -1.75 -9.95 -5.46
CA ASN A 156 -3.15 -9.80 -5.83
C ASN A 156 -3.64 -8.38 -5.52
N LEU A 157 -4.85 -8.05 -6.00
CA LEU A 157 -5.43 -6.71 -5.85
C LEU A 157 -5.61 -6.28 -4.38
N ASP A 158 -5.98 -7.20 -3.49
CA ASP A 158 -6.23 -6.94 -2.07
C ASP A 158 -4.92 -6.63 -1.33
N GLU A 159 -3.89 -7.45 -1.55
CA GLU A 159 -2.53 -7.26 -1.03
C GLU A 159 -1.95 -5.89 -1.46
N VAL A 160 -2.11 -5.52 -2.74
CA VAL A 160 -1.60 -4.24 -3.26
C VAL A 160 -2.38 -3.05 -2.68
N LYS A 161 -3.70 -3.16 -2.44
CA LYS A 161 -4.50 -2.15 -1.73
C LYS A 161 -4.05 -2.00 -0.27
N ALA A 162 -3.87 -3.12 0.45
CA ALA A 162 -3.40 -3.16 1.84
C ALA A 162 -2.07 -2.45 2.02
N LEU A 163 -1.08 -2.82 1.21
CA LEU A 163 0.27 -2.28 1.28
C LEU A 163 0.32 -0.80 0.85
N ALA A 164 -0.56 -0.34 -0.05
CA ALA A 164 -0.67 1.09 -0.39
C ALA A 164 -1.28 1.92 0.75
N ALA A 165 -2.27 1.37 1.47
CA ALA A 165 -2.85 1.99 2.66
C ALA A 165 -1.79 2.10 3.78
N LEU A 166 -1.09 1.00 4.08
CA LEU A 166 0.03 0.98 5.02
C LEU A 166 1.08 2.03 4.64
N MET A 167 1.48 2.17 3.38
CA MET A 167 2.42 3.22 2.95
C MET A 167 1.93 4.65 3.26
N THR A 168 0.62 4.92 3.23
CA THR A 168 0.08 6.26 3.55
C THR A 168 0.23 6.57 5.03
N PHE A 169 -0.28 5.68 5.88
CA PHE A 169 -0.20 5.87 7.33
C PHE A 169 1.26 5.80 7.80
N LYS A 170 2.12 5.05 7.11
CA LYS A 170 3.55 4.91 7.40
C LYS A 170 4.30 6.23 7.16
N CYS A 171 4.12 6.82 5.98
CA CYS A 171 4.65 8.15 5.67
C CYS A 171 4.18 9.20 6.69
N ALA A 172 2.89 9.21 7.05
CA ALA A 172 2.35 10.11 8.07
C ALA A 172 2.95 9.86 9.48
N CYS A 173 3.20 8.60 9.87
CA CYS A 173 3.80 8.27 11.15
C CYS A 173 5.20 8.88 11.32
N VAL A 174 6.03 8.82 10.27
CA VAL A 174 7.41 9.34 10.22
C VAL A 174 7.56 10.73 9.58
N ASP A 175 6.49 11.51 9.49
CA ASP A 175 6.47 12.88 8.91
C ASP A 175 7.01 12.99 7.46
N VAL A 176 7.07 11.89 6.72
CA VAL A 176 7.51 11.86 5.33
C VAL A 176 6.37 12.36 4.43
N PRO A 177 6.59 13.39 3.59
CA PRO A 177 5.53 14.12 2.91
C PRO A 177 5.06 13.44 1.60
N PHE A 178 4.65 12.17 1.67
CA PHE A 178 4.11 11.42 0.53
C PHE A 178 2.76 10.77 0.84
N GLY A 179 1.92 10.67 -0.19
CA GLY A 179 0.81 9.72 -0.20
C GLY A 179 1.33 8.28 -0.31
N GLY A 180 0.57 7.30 0.17
CA GLY A 180 0.95 5.89 0.00
C GLY A 180 0.55 5.34 -1.36
N ALA A 181 1.41 4.48 -1.92
CA ALA A 181 1.12 3.66 -3.07
C ALA A 181 1.75 2.27 -2.90
N LYS A 182 1.45 1.36 -3.83
CA LYS A 182 2.13 0.06 -3.95
C LYS A 182 1.93 -0.49 -5.35
N ALA A 183 2.91 -1.21 -5.89
CA ALA A 183 2.71 -2.12 -7.01
C ALA A 183 3.04 -3.57 -6.63
N GLY A 184 2.44 -4.46 -7.41
CA GLY A 184 2.84 -5.86 -7.49
C GLY A 184 2.78 -6.35 -8.94
N VAL A 185 3.64 -7.31 -9.27
CA VAL A 185 3.64 -8.07 -10.53
C VAL A 185 3.62 -9.55 -10.18
N LYS A 186 2.70 -10.29 -10.79
CA LYS A 186 2.38 -11.66 -10.40
C LYS A 186 3.28 -12.68 -11.08
N ILE A 187 4.54 -12.69 -10.68
CA ILE A 187 5.58 -13.61 -11.17
C ILE A 187 6.47 -14.09 -10.02
N ASN A 188 6.96 -15.33 -10.10
CA ASN A 188 8.13 -15.75 -9.34
C ASN A 188 9.39 -15.35 -10.12
N PRO A 189 10.19 -14.38 -9.67
CA PRO A 189 11.33 -13.87 -10.44
C PRO A 189 12.45 -14.90 -10.68
N LYS A 190 12.43 -16.06 -9.99
CA LYS A 190 13.38 -17.16 -10.23
C LYS A 190 13.11 -17.93 -11.53
N ASP A 191 11.89 -17.86 -12.06
CA ASP A 191 11.45 -18.61 -13.24
C ASP A 191 11.69 -17.84 -14.56
N TRP A 192 12.43 -16.72 -14.50
CA TRP A 192 12.66 -15.80 -15.61
C TRP A 192 14.14 -15.48 -15.76
N SER A 193 14.61 -15.33 -17.00
CA SER A 193 15.96 -14.83 -17.24
C SER A 193 16.08 -13.35 -16.87
N GLU A 194 17.30 -12.86 -16.66
CA GLU A 194 17.55 -11.42 -16.44
C GLU A 194 17.06 -10.56 -17.62
N ALA A 195 17.22 -11.04 -18.86
CA ALA A 195 16.73 -10.36 -20.05
C ALA A 195 15.19 -10.39 -20.16
N GLU A 196 14.53 -11.43 -19.64
CA GLU A 196 13.07 -11.46 -19.53
C GLU A 196 12.57 -10.48 -18.45
N LEU A 197 13.20 -10.48 -17.27
CA LEU A 197 12.89 -9.55 -16.18
C LEU A 197 13.05 -8.09 -16.61
N GLU A 198 14.12 -7.75 -17.35
CA GLU A 198 14.28 -6.41 -17.92
C GLU A 198 13.09 -6.04 -18.83
N ARG A 199 12.70 -6.93 -19.75
CA ARG A 199 11.55 -6.68 -20.65
C ARG A 199 10.24 -6.49 -19.88
N ILE A 200 10.02 -7.26 -18.81
CA ILE A 200 8.87 -7.11 -17.90
C ILE A 200 8.91 -5.73 -17.21
N THR A 201 10.02 -5.39 -16.56
CA THR A 201 10.20 -4.15 -15.79
C THR A 201 10.06 -2.90 -16.67
N ARG A 202 10.70 -2.89 -17.85
CA ARG A 202 10.61 -1.78 -18.79
C ARG A 202 9.20 -1.63 -19.36
N ARG A 203 8.54 -2.73 -19.72
CA ARG A 203 7.16 -2.68 -20.22
C ARG A 203 6.18 -2.17 -19.16
N LEU A 204 6.30 -2.65 -17.92
CA LEU A 204 5.52 -2.16 -16.77
C LEU A 204 5.70 -0.64 -16.61
N THR A 205 6.94 -0.15 -16.66
CA THR A 205 7.27 1.28 -16.54
C THR A 205 6.50 2.13 -17.56
N VAL A 206 6.49 1.71 -18.82
CA VAL A 206 5.77 2.41 -19.89
C VAL A 206 4.25 2.39 -19.68
N GLU A 207 3.67 1.26 -19.25
CA GLU A 207 2.23 1.18 -18.99
C GLU A 207 1.80 2.02 -17.78
N LEU A 208 2.60 2.07 -16.71
CA LEU A 208 2.38 2.96 -15.57
C LEU A 208 2.49 4.44 -15.99
N ALA A 209 3.52 4.80 -16.77
CA ALA A 209 3.78 6.19 -17.17
C ALA A 209 2.65 6.75 -18.04
N LYS A 210 2.16 5.96 -19.01
CA LYS A 210 1.00 6.29 -19.86
C LYS A 210 -0.30 6.58 -19.10
N LYS A 211 -0.43 6.10 -17.85
CA LYS A 211 -1.64 6.23 -17.03
C LYS A 211 -1.47 7.17 -15.82
N GLY A 212 -0.29 7.77 -15.64
CA GLY A 212 -0.01 8.64 -14.48
C GLY A 212 0.30 7.88 -13.18
N PHE A 213 0.76 6.62 -13.27
CA PHE A 213 1.11 5.79 -12.12
C PHE A 213 2.64 5.67 -11.89
N ILE A 214 3.43 6.52 -12.56
CA ILE A 214 4.82 6.82 -12.23
C ILE A 214 5.19 8.22 -12.73
N GLY A 215 5.93 8.98 -11.92
CA GLY A 215 6.52 10.26 -12.29
C GLY A 215 6.97 11.07 -11.07
N PRO A 216 8.00 11.93 -11.17
CA PRO A 216 8.63 12.58 -10.02
C PRO A 216 7.69 13.36 -9.10
N GLY A 217 6.67 14.02 -9.66
CA GLY A 217 5.65 14.77 -8.92
C GLY A 217 4.29 14.06 -8.77
N ILE A 218 4.20 12.79 -9.17
CA ILE A 218 2.93 12.03 -9.22
C ILE A 218 3.01 10.79 -8.33
N ASP A 219 3.91 9.86 -8.65
CA ASP A 219 4.08 8.59 -7.93
C ASP A 219 5.51 8.08 -8.15
N VAL A 220 6.22 7.83 -7.05
CA VAL A 220 7.64 7.49 -7.04
C VAL A 220 7.82 6.11 -6.42
N PRO A 221 8.02 5.03 -7.21
CA PRO A 221 8.12 3.69 -6.65
C PRO A 221 9.46 3.42 -5.92
N ALA A 222 9.65 2.18 -5.47
CA ALA A 222 10.84 1.70 -4.76
C ALA A 222 10.99 0.16 -4.90
N PRO A 223 12.11 -0.44 -4.44
CA PRO A 223 12.21 -1.88 -4.27
C PRO A 223 11.21 -2.44 -3.25
N ASP A 224 10.90 -3.72 -3.37
CA ASP A 224 10.13 -4.55 -2.42
C ASP A 224 10.59 -6.02 -2.56
N MET A 225 9.84 -6.99 -2.04
CA MET A 225 10.14 -8.41 -2.26
C MET A 225 10.22 -8.73 -3.76
N GLY A 226 11.31 -9.39 -4.17
CA GLY A 226 11.55 -9.77 -5.57
C GLY A 226 12.10 -8.66 -6.48
N THR A 227 12.36 -7.45 -5.97
CA THR A 227 13.02 -6.37 -6.74
C THR A 227 14.14 -5.70 -5.95
N GLY A 228 15.14 -5.16 -6.66
CA GLY A 228 16.32 -4.50 -6.09
C GLY A 228 16.78 -3.31 -6.92
N GLU A 229 18.05 -2.92 -6.75
CA GLU A 229 18.61 -1.76 -7.45
C GLU A 229 18.58 -1.91 -8.98
N ARG A 230 18.74 -3.14 -9.48
CA ARG A 230 18.68 -3.48 -10.91
C ARG A 230 17.33 -3.10 -11.54
N GLU A 231 16.22 -3.51 -10.95
CA GLU A 231 14.89 -3.16 -11.48
C GLU A 231 14.65 -1.65 -11.38
N MET A 232 15.13 -0.99 -10.31
CA MET A 232 15.02 0.47 -10.19
C MET A 232 15.84 1.22 -11.26
N ALA A 233 16.99 0.67 -11.67
CA ALA A 233 17.80 1.20 -12.76
C ALA A 233 17.05 1.13 -14.09
N TRP A 234 16.49 -0.03 -14.44
CA TRP A 234 15.68 -0.21 -15.66
C TRP A 234 14.45 0.70 -15.69
N ILE A 235 13.81 0.94 -14.54
CA ILE A 235 12.69 1.89 -14.44
C ILE A 235 13.16 3.33 -14.67
N ALA A 236 14.24 3.75 -14.02
CA ALA A 236 14.79 5.10 -14.14
C ALA A 236 15.15 5.44 -15.59
N ASP A 237 15.91 4.55 -16.22
CA ASP A 237 16.35 4.62 -17.61
C ASP A 237 15.13 4.66 -18.56
N THR A 238 14.19 3.71 -18.44
CA THR A 238 13.01 3.66 -19.31
C THR A 238 12.15 4.92 -19.18
N TYR A 239 11.93 5.43 -17.97
CA TYR A 239 11.15 6.65 -17.78
C TYR A 239 11.87 7.86 -18.38
N ALA A 240 13.16 8.04 -18.08
CA ALA A 240 13.97 9.15 -18.57
C ALA A 240 14.12 9.15 -20.11
N SER A 241 14.32 7.99 -20.75
CA SER A 241 14.45 7.89 -22.20
C SER A 241 13.12 7.93 -22.98
N THR A 242 11.97 7.92 -22.29
CA THR A 242 10.65 7.92 -22.96
C THR A 242 9.77 9.09 -22.51
N VAL A 243 8.82 8.87 -21.59
CA VAL A 243 7.83 9.86 -21.17
C VAL A 243 8.46 11.04 -20.42
N GLY A 244 9.59 10.79 -19.74
CA GLY A 244 10.33 11.77 -18.95
C GLY A 244 11.42 12.54 -19.69
N TRP A 245 11.61 12.37 -21.01
CA TRP A 245 12.80 12.90 -21.72
C TRP A 245 13.01 14.41 -21.59
N SER A 246 11.94 15.19 -21.48
CA SER A 246 11.97 16.65 -21.31
C SER A 246 11.86 17.09 -19.84
N ASN A 247 11.76 16.17 -18.90
CA ASN A 247 11.60 16.45 -17.47
C ASN A 247 12.96 16.47 -16.77
N ILE A 248 13.40 17.66 -16.34
CA ILE A 248 14.65 17.84 -15.59
C ILE A 248 14.77 16.93 -14.35
N ASN A 249 13.64 16.56 -13.74
CA ASN A 249 13.58 15.71 -12.56
C ASN A 249 13.36 14.21 -12.90
N ALA A 250 13.52 13.78 -14.16
CA ALA A 250 13.16 12.43 -14.60
C ALA A 250 13.79 11.30 -13.76
N SER A 251 15.04 11.46 -13.31
CA SER A 251 15.74 10.49 -12.44
C SER A 251 15.10 10.34 -11.06
N ALA A 252 14.29 11.31 -10.60
CA ALA A 252 13.53 11.24 -9.36
C ALA A 252 12.19 10.50 -9.48
N CYS A 253 11.86 9.92 -10.66
CA CYS A 253 10.68 9.06 -10.82
C CYS A 253 10.73 7.78 -9.98
N ILE A 254 11.92 7.39 -9.50
CA ILE A 254 12.15 6.13 -8.78
C ILE A 254 13.25 6.28 -7.73
N THR A 255 13.13 5.54 -6.62
CA THR A 255 14.11 5.52 -5.51
C THR A 255 14.64 4.12 -5.27
N GLY A 256 15.79 3.98 -4.61
CA GLY A 256 16.49 2.69 -4.49
C GLY A 256 17.22 2.28 -5.76
N LYS A 257 17.61 3.26 -6.58
CA LYS A 257 18.52 3.12 -7.72
C LYS A 257 19.94 2.78 -7.22
N PRO A 258 20.82 2.20 -8.06
CA PRO A 258 22.25 2.10 -7.78
C PRO A 258 22.85 3.50 -7.57
N ILE A 259 23.89 3.61 -6.74
CA ILE A 259 24.57 4.89 -6.43
C ILE A 259 24.96 5.64 -7.72
N LEU A 260 25.56 4.93 -8.69
CA LEU A 260 26.00 5.48 -9.98
C LEU A 260 24.87 6.06 -10.85
N GLN A 261 23.60 5.80 -10.53
CA GLN A 261 22.43 6.35 -11.23
C GLN A 261 21.65 7.37 -10.37
N GLY A 262 22.29 8.00 -9.38
CA GLY A 262 21.61 8.88 -8.42
C GLY A 262 20.83 8.11 -7.35
N GLY A 263 21.38 6.96 -6.95
CA GLY A 263 21.04 6.28 -5.70
C GLY A 263 21.71 6.96 -4.51
N ILE A 264 21.10 6.83 -3.33
CA ILE A 264 21.59 7.44 -2.08
C ILE A 264 22.32 6.38 -1.26
N HIS A 265 23.51 6.71 -0.74
CA HIS A 265 24.29 5.78 0.08
C HIS A 265 23.52 5.26 1.30
N GLY A 266 23.79 4.01 1.68
CA GLY A 266 23.16 3.38 2.84
C GLY A 266 21.70 2.93 2.65
N ARG A 267 21.03 3.28 1.53
CA ARG A 267 19.61 2.96 1.28
C ARG A 267 19.26 1.48 1.42
N ILE A 268 20.11 0.56 0.98
CA ILE A 268 19.89 -0.89 1.12
C ILE A 268 19.75 -1.26 2.61
N SER A 269 20.65 -0.74 3.45
CA SER A 269 20.69 -1.00 4.90
C SER A 269 19.69 -0.20 5.74
N ALA A 270 19.09 0.84 5.16
CA ALA A 270 18.30 1.82 5.90
C ALA A 270 17.08 1.21 6.62
N THR A 271 16.40 0.20 6.03
CA THR A 271 15.25 -0.44 6.68
C THR A 271 15.67 -1.23 7.93
N GLY A 272 16.72 -2.05 7.84
CA GLY A 272 17.24 -2.79 8.98
C GLY A 272 17.86 -1.89 10.06
N ARG A 273 18.41 -0.73 9.66
CA ARG A 273 18.84 0.29 10.62
C ARG A 273 17.65 0.99 11.30
N GLY A 274 16.60 1.29 10.54
CA GLY A 274 15.35 1.84 11.09
C GLY A 274 14.74 0.90 12.12
N LEU A 275 14.74 -0.41 11.85
CA LEU A 275 14.33 -1.43 12.81
C LEU A 275 15.20 -1.39 14.08
N TYR A 276 16.52 -1.34 13.94
CA TYR A 276 17.42 -1.18 15.08
C TYR A 276 17.10 0.08 15.92
N HIS A 277 16.97 1.26 15.32
CA HIS A 277 16.63 2.48 16.08
C HIS A 277 15.25 2.37 16.72
N GLY A 278 14.27 1.80 16.01
CA GLY A 278 12.93 1.58 16.54
C GLY A 278 12.93 0.69 17.78
N VAL A 279 13.61 -0.46 17.73
CA VAL A 279 13.79 -1.34 18.89
C VAL A 279 14.56 -0.63 20.00
N ASN A 280 15.68 0.03 19.68
CA ASN A 280 16.54 0.71 20.65
C ASN A 280 15.79 1.83 21.40
N ASN A 281 14.92 2.58 20.73
CA ASN A 281 14.11 3.62 21.35
C ASN A 281 13.16 3.04 22.42
N PHE A 282 12.47 1.93 22.15
CA PHE A 282 11.58 1.31 23.14
C PHE A 282 12.33 0.50 24.21
N VAL A 283 13.43 -0.18 23.86
CA VAL A 283 14.24 -1.01 24.79
C VAL A 283 15.01 -0.17 25.82
N ASN A 284 15.25 1.11 25.56
CA ASN A 284 15.85 2.01 26.55
C ASN A 284 14.82 2.76 27.41
N GLU A 285 13.53 2.74 27.05
CA GLU A 285 12.47 3.34 27.87
C GLU A 285 12.07 2.39 29.01
N LYS A 286 12.51 2.73 30.22
CA LYS A 286 12.28 1.92 31.42
C LYS A 286 10.80 1.58 31.64
N SER A 287 9.89 2.53 31.39
CA SER A 287 8.44 2.33 31.55
C SER A 287 7.91 1.16 30.71
N PHE A 288 8.38 1.00 29.47
CA PHE A 288 7.97 -0.11 28.61
C PHE A 288 8.65 -1.43 28.99
N MET A 289 9.90 -1.38 29.43
CA MET A 289 10.65 -2.57 29.86
C MET A 289 10.12 -3.15 31.17
N ASP A 290 9.77 -2.30 32.13
CA ASP A 290 9.13 -2.69 33.40
C ASP A 290 7.76 -3.36 33.13
N MET A 291 6.95 -2.86 32.18
CA MET A 291 5.64 -3.43 31.82
C MET A 291 5.74 -4.86 31.25
N ILE A 292 6.79 -5.20 30.49
CA ILE A 292 6.95 -6.53 29.87
C ILE A 292 7.82 -7.49 30.70
N GLY A 293 8.49 -6.98 31.74
CA GLY A 293 9.38 -7.74 32.62
C GLY A 293 10.78 -7.98 32.05
N LEU A 294 11.33 -7.02 31.28
CA LEU A 294 12.70 -7.06 30.78
C LEU A 294 13.56 -5.95 31.40
N THR A 295 14.89 -6.14 31.37
CA THR A 295 15.86 -5.07 31.66
C THR A 295 15.95 -4.06 30.51
N THR A 296 16.37 -2.84 30.77
CA THR A 296 16.68 -1.86 29.72
C THR A 296 17.97 -2.21 28.97
N GLY A 297 18.09 -1.74 27.72
CA GLY A 297 19.27 -1.93 26.87
C GLY A 297 19.29 -3.24 26.07
N LEU A 298 19.99 -3.21 24.92
CA LEU A 298 20.08 -4.33 23.98
C LEU A 298 21.12 -5.39 24.35
N ALA A 299 22.13 -5.03 25.15
CA ALA A 299 23.23 -5.92 25.50
C ALA A 299 22.73 -7.17 26.24
N GLY A 300 23.17 -8.35 25.78
CA GLY A 300 22.80 -9.64 26.35
C GLY A 300 21.45 -10.20 25.88
N LYS A 301 20.56 -9.38 25.31
CA LYS A 301 19.26 -9.84 24.79
C LYS A 301 19.43 -10.80 23.62
N THR A 302 18.55 -11.78 23.54
CA THR A 302 18.47 -12.79 22.49
C THR A 302 17.38 -12.46 21.48
N PHE A 303 17.62 -12.75 20.20
CA PHE A 303 16.61 -12.53 19.16
C PHE A 303 16.53 -13.65 18.11
N ILE A 304 15.32 -13.86 17.60
CA ILE A 304 15.03 -14.76 16.48
C ILE A 304 14.57 -13.92 15.28
N LEU A 305 15.10 -14.25 14.11
CA LEU A 305 14.80 -13.56 12.85
C LEU A 305 14.06 -14.48 11.88
N GLN A 306 13.00 -13.98 11.26
CA GLN A 306 12.36 -14.62 10.11
C GLN A 306 12.61 -13.78 8.85
N GLY A 307 13.16 -14.40 7.81
CA GLY A 307 13.58 -13.77 6.56
C GLY A 307 14.99 -13.19 6.68
N PHE A 308 15.92 -13.70 5.90
CA PHE A 308 17.32 -13.23 5.84
C PHE A 308 17.59 -12.52 4.50
N GLY A 309 16.61 -11.73 4.04
CA GLY A 309 16.77 -10.74 2.97
C GLY A 309 17.22 -9.38 3.51
N ASN A 310 17.14 -8.33 2.68
CA ASN A 310 17.65 -6.98 3.01
C ASN A 310 17.25 -6.47 4.40
N VAL A 311 15.98 -6.60 4.79
CA VAL A 311 15.50 -6.14 6.12
C VAL A 311 16.14 -6.96 7.23
N GLY A 312 16.06 -8.29 7.15
CA GLY A 312 16.53 -9.19 8.20
C GLY A 312 18.05 -9.19 8.38
N LEU A 313 18.80 -9.33 7.28
CA LEU A 313 20.27 -9.29 7.27
C LEU A 313 20.80 -8.01 7.94
N HIS A 314 20.29 -6.84 7.52
CA HIS A 314 20.74 -5.58 8.11
C HIS A 314 20.26 -5.40 9.56
N SER A 315 19.04 -5.83 9.90
CA SER A 315 18.56 -5.83 11.29
C SER A 315 19.45 -6.67 12.20
N MET A 316 19.78 -7.89 11.78
CA MET A 316 20.69 -8.80 12.48
C MET A 316 22.07 -8.16 12.67
N ARG A 317 22.64 -7.56 11.63
CA ARG A 317 23.94 -6.86 11.70
C ARG A 317 23.94 -5.69 12.68
N TYR A 318 22.89 -4.86 12.72
CA TYR A 318 22.83 -3.73 13.65
C TYR A 318 22.54 -4.15 15.09
N LEU A 319 21.66 -5.13 15.31
CA LEU A 319 21.38 -5.63 16.66
C LEU A 319 22.59 -6.37 17.26
N THR A 320 23.25 -7.24 16.49
CA THR A 320 24.45 -7.94 16.96
C THR A 320 25.60 -6.99 17.29
N ARG A 321 25.76 -5.91 16.50
CA ARG A 321 26.76 -4.85 16.78
C ARG A 321 26.53 -4.14 18.12
N HIS A 322 25.30 -4.07 18.60
CA HIS A 322 24.95 -3.43 19.88
C HIS A 322 24.71 -4.45 21.01
N GLY A 323 25.30 -5.65 20.90
CA GLY A 323 25.39 -6.62 21.98
C GLY A 323 24.18 -7.55 22.14
N ALA A 324 23.17 -7.47 21.26
CA ALA A 324 22.14 -8.50 21.18
C ALA A 324 22.67 -9.74 20.44
N ARG A 325 22.05 -10.91 20.62
CA ARG A 325 22.55 -12.19 20.10
C ARG A 325 21.48 -12.90 19.28
N CYS A 326 21.76 -13.14 18.00
CA CYS A 326 20.86 -13.90 17.14
C CYS A 326 20.93 -15.39 17.49
N VAL A 327 19.84 -15.97 18.00
CA VAL A 327 19.80 -17.38 18.43
C VAL A 327 19.14 -18.31 17.40
N GLY A 328 18.42 -17.75 16.42
CA GLY A 328 17.82 -18.51 15.33
C GLY A 328 17.44 -17.66 14.12
N VAL A 329 17.53 -18.26 12.93
CA VAL A 329 17.13 -17.65 11.65
C VAL A 329 16.21 -18.63 10.89
N LEU A 330 15.03 -18.15 10.49
CA LEU A 330 14.05 -18.86 9.67
C LEU A 330 14.02 -18.26 8.26
N GLU A 331 14.09 -19.11 7.23
CA GLU A 331 13.94 -18.76 5.81
C GLU A 331 12.85 -19.59 5.13
N TRP A 332 12.56 -19.23 3.87
CA TRP A 332 11.58 -19.94 3.03
C TRP A 332 11.92 -21.44 2.88
N ASP A 333 13.20 -21.80 2.82
CA ASP A 333 13.67 -23.17 2.62
C ASP A 333 13.90 -23.94 3.92
N GLY A 334 14.42 -23.32 4.98
CA GLY A 334 14.77 -23.98 6.24
C GLY A 334 14.93 -23.05 7.44
N ALA A 335 15.35 -23.62 8.57
CA ALA A 335 15.58 -22.90 9.82
C ALA A 335 16.89 -23.39 10.47
N ILE A 336 17.64 -22.47 11.07
CA ILE A 336 18.89 -22.74 11.79
C ILE A 336 18.87 -22.10 13.18
N VAL A 337 19.57 -22.73 14.13
CA VAL A 337 19.66 -22.30 15.52
C VAL A 337 21.08 -22.39 16.07
N ASN A 338 21.47 -21.41 16.89
CA ASN A 338 22.66 -21.47 17.72
C ASN A 338 22.48 -20.63 19.00
N PRO A 339 22.30 -21.25 20.18
CA PRO A 339 22.20 -20.53 21.46
C PRO A 339 23.44 -19.67 21.81
N ALA A 340 24.62 -20.02 21.31
CA ALA A 340 25.85 -19.23 21.49
C ALA A 340 25.86 -17.95 20.63
N GLY A 341 25.01 -17.88 19.59
CA GLY A 341 24.92 -16.77 18.66
C GLY A 341 25.30 -17.17 17.23
N ILE A 342 24.56 -16.65 16.26
CA ILE A 342 24.84 -16.77 14.83
C ILE A 342 25.54 -15.47 14.38
N ASP A 343 26.72 -15.58 13.78
CA ASP A 343 27.42 -14.41 13.22
C ASP A 343 26.74 -13.92 11.94
N PRO A 344 26.33 -12.63 11.85
CA PRO A 344 25.70 -12.12 10.65
C PRO A 344 26.58 -12.15 9.40
N LYS A 345 27.91 -12.01 9.54
CA LYS A 345 28.80 -11.93 8.37
C LYS A 345 29.08 -13.31 7.77
N GLY A 346 29.44 -14.29 8.59
CA GLY A 346 29.59 -15.67 8.16
C GLY A 346 28.32 -16.25 7.52
N LEU A 347 27.13 -15.88 8.02
CA LEU A 347 25.86 -16.30 7.41
C LEU A 347 25.56 -15.55 6.09
N GLU A 348 25.91 -14.25 5.99
CA GLU A 348 25.83 -13.46 4.75
C GLU A 348 26.68 -14.10 3.65
N ASP A 349 27.95 -14.37 3.94
CA ASP A 349 28.91 -14.97 3.00
C ASP A 349 28.49 -16.39 2.60
N TYR A 350 28.11 -17.25 3.56
CA TYR A 350 27.61 -18.59 3.27
C TYR A 350 26.38 -18.59 2.36
N LYS A 351 25.44 -17.66 2.57
CA LYS A 351 24.23 -17.55 1.72
C LYS A 351 24.55 -17.02 0.32
N ILE A 352 25.55 -16.16 0.17
CA ILE A 352 26.03 -15.72 -1.14
C ILE A 352 26.62 -16.90 -1.92
N ASP A 353 27.47 -17.70 -1.28
CA ASP A 353 28.16 -18.83 -1.91
C ASP A 353 27.25 -20.03 -2.22
N ASN A 354 26.27 -20.31 -1.33
CA ASN A 354 25.44 -21.53 -1.40
C ASN A 354 23.98 -21.27 -1.81
N GLY A 355 23.54 -20.01 -1.87
CA GLY A 355 22.15 -19.63 -2.17
C GLY A 355 21.11 -19.96 -1.08
N THR A 356 21.53 -20.57 0.03
CA THR A 356 20.68 -21.03 1.15
C THR A 356 21.36 -20.76 2.50
N ILE A 357 20.59 -20.76 3.60
CA ILE A 357 21.12 -20.79 4.96
C ILE A 357 21.30 -22.21 5.52
N LYS A 358 20.78 -23.24 4.82
CA LYS A 358 20.88 -24.64 5.25
C LYS A 358 22.31 -25.13 5.18
N GLY A 359 22.78 -25.80 6.23
CA GLY A 359 24.13 -26.34 6.28
C GLY A 359 25.21 -25.35 6.72
N PHE A 360 24.84 -24.12 7.09
CA PHE A 360 25.78 -23.12 7.63
C PHE A 360 26.55 -23.69 8.84
N PRO A 361 27.90 -23.83 8.77
CA PRO A 361 28.67 -24.51 9.82
C PRO A 361 28.59 -23.87 11.21
N GLY A 362 28.28 -22.57 11.29
CA GLY A 362 28.13 -21.83 12.54
C GLY A 362 26.76 -21.98 13.23
N ALA A 363 25.88 -22.86 12.73
CA ALA A 363 24.58 -23.14 13.36
C ALA A 363 24.14 -24.59 13.10
N LYS A 364 23.24 -25.11 13.94
CA LYS A 364 22.58 -26.40 13.67
C LYS A 364 21.30 -26.17 12.88
N ALA A 365 20.92 -27.13 12.04
CA ALA A 365 19.57 -27.18 11.50
C ALA A 365 18.57 -27.28 12.67
N TYR A 366 17.40 -26.68 12.52
CA TYR A 366 16.34 -26.76 13.52
C TYR A 366 15.57 -28.08 13.39
N ASP A 367 15.55 -28.89 14.44
CA ASP A 367 15.08 -30.29 14.40
C ASP A 367 13.55 -30.44 14.28
N LYS A 368 12.78 -29.37 14.51
CA LYS A 368 11.30 -29.38 14.44
C LYS A 368 10.79 -28.72 13.16
N ALA A 369 9.46 -28.67 12.99
CA ALA A 369 8.84 -27.92 11.89
C ALA A 369 9.30 -26.46 11.90
N LYS A 370 9.85 -25.97 10.77
CA LYS A 370 10.56 -24.67 10.68
C LYS A 370 9.79 -23.47 11.28
N GLN A 371 8.46 -23.44 11.13
CA GLN A 371 7.61 -22.36 11.65
C GLN A 371 7.52 -22.32 13.18
N GLU A 372 7.81 -23.42 13.87
CA GLU A 372 7.88 -23.45 15.34
C GLU A 372 9.06 -22.65 15.88
N LEU A 373 10.07 -22.31 15.07
CA LEU A 373 11.17 -21.45 15.50
C LEU A 373 10.68 -20.06 15.95
N LEU A 374 9.56 -19.55 15.38
CA LEU A 374 8.90 -18.32 15.83
C LEU A 374 8.41 -18.40 17.29
N CYS A 375 8.27 -19.61 17.84
CA CYS A 375 7.76 -19.88 19.18
C CYS A 375 8.85 -20.30 20.19
N GLU A 376 10.13 -20.34 19.79
CA GLU A 376 11.22 -20.68 20.70
C GLU A 376 11.63 -19.49 21.59
N PRO A 377 12.26 -19.73 22.76
CA PRO A 377 12.65 -18.68 23.68
C PRO A 377 13.62 -17.68 23.05
N CYS A 378 13.22 -16.41 23.05
CA CYS A 378 14.07 -15.26 22.79
C CYS A 378 13.44 -14.03 23.47
N ASP A 379 14.18 -12.93 23.59
CA ASP A 379 13.63 -11.67 24.09
C ASP A 379 12.86 -10.93 22.98
N ILE A 380 13.43 -10.92 21.77
CA ILE A 380 12.94 -10.16 20.61
C ILE A 380 12.69 -11.11 19.41
N LEU A 381 11.48 -11.09 18.85
CA LEU A 381 11.14 -11.76 17.60
C LEU A 381 11.05 -10.73 16.46
N ILE A 382 11.67 -11.02 15.33
CA ILE A 382 11.76 -10.12 14.17
C ILE A 382 11.14 -10.79 12.93
N PRO A 383 9.84 -10.61 12.66
CA PRO A 383 9.25 -11.01 11.38
C PRO A 383 9.66 -10.01 10.28
N ALA A 384 10.50 -10.46 9.34
CA ALA A 384 11.05 -9.68 8.22
C ALA A 384 10.95 -10.43 6.86
N ALA A 385 9.95 -11.32 6.74
CA ALA A 385 9.58 -12.03 5.52
C ALA A 385 8.30 -11.45 4.89
N SER A 386 7.21 -12.23 4.86
CA SER A 386 5.88 -11.86 4.36
C SER A 386 4.94 -11.36 5.47
N GLU A 387 3.77 -10.88 5.07
CA GLU A 387 2.61 -10.58 5.91
C GLU A 387 1.99 -11.83 6.59
N GLN A 388 1.12 -11.60 7.58
CA GLN A 388 0.26 -12.60 8.26
C GLN A 388 0.96 -13.87 8.81
N GLN A 389 2.24 -13.76 9.21
CA GLN A 389 3.02 -14.86 9.78
C GLN A 389 2.67 -15.15 11.25
N ILE A 390 2.23 -14.14 11.99
CA ILE A 390 1.81 -14.22 13.38
C ILE A 390 0.28 -14.13 13.42
N THR A 391 -0.36 -15.25 13.80
CA THR A 391 -1.80 -15.49 13.73
C THR A 391 -2.32 -16.00 15.08
N ALA A 392 -3.64 -16.07 15.24
CA ALA A 392 -4.25 -16.61 16.46
C ALA A 392 -3.78 -18.05 16.81
N ARG A 393 -3.28 -18.82 15.83
CA ARG A 393 -2.80 -20.19 16.00
C ARG A 393 -1.41 -20.28 16.64
N ASN A 394 -0.53 -19.29 16.44
CA ASN A 394 0.84 -19.29 16.99
C ASN A 394 1.11 -18.19 18.02
N ALA A 395 0.37 -17.06 18.04
CA ALA A 395 0.51 -16.02 19.05
C ALA A 395 0.44 -16.51 20.52
N PRO A 396 -0.41 -17.48 20.91
CA PRO A 396 -0.38 -18.07 22.26
C PRO A 396 0.96 -18.76 22.59
N LYS A 397 1.63 -19.33 21.57
CA LYS A 397 2.87 -20.11 21.71
C LYS A 397 4.15 -19.27 21.63
N ILE A 398 4.09 -18.04 21.09
CA ILE A 398 5.25 -17.12 21.04
C ILE A 398 5.73 -16.82 22.46
N LYS A 399 7.03 -17.04 22.72
CA LYS A 399 7.68 -16.79 24.02
C LYS A 399 8.38 -15.43 24.10
N ALA A 400 8.55 -14.75 22.96
CA ALA A 400 9.15 -13.42 22.90
C ALA A 400 8.35 -12.39 23.69
N LYS A 401 9.07 -11.41 24.25
CA LYS A 401 8.51 -10.27 24.99
C LYS A 401 8.41 -9.01 24.15
N ILE A 402 9.17 -8.94 23.07
CA ILE A 402 9.15 -7.87 22.08
C ILE A 402 8.97 -8.50 20.69
N ILE A 403 8.07 -7.96 19.88
CA ILE A 403 7.95 -8.27 18.45
C ILE A 403 8.27 -6.99 17.67
N ALA A 404 9.28 -7.03 16.82
CA ALA A 404 9.74 -5.89 16.02
C ALA A 404 9.42 -6.14 14.54
N GLU A 405 8.34 -5.55 14.05
CA GLU A 405 7.81 -5.85 12.72
C GLU A 405 8.66 -5.21 11.60
N GLY A 406 9.52 -6.01 10.97
CA GLY A 406 10.32 -5.58 9.81
C GLY A 406 9.62 -5.78 8.47
N ALA A 407 8.73 -6.78 8.38
CA ALA A 407 7.79 -6.95 7.30
C ALA A 407 6.57 -6.02 7.46
N ASN A 408 5.80 -5.81 6.40
CA ASN A 408 4.54 -5.07 6.48
C ASN A 408 3.41 -6.04 6.87
N GLY A 409 2.58 -5.69 7.86
CA GLY A 409 1.47 -6.50 8.36
C GLY A 409 1.79 -7.97 8.74
N PRO A 410 2.90 -8.30 9.43
CA PRO A 410 3.20 -9.69 9.78
C PRO A 410 2.28 -10.27 10.86
N THR A 411 1.63 -9.43 11.67
CA THR A 411 0.73 -9.83 12.76
C THR A 411 -0.73 -9.55 12.41
N THR A 412 -1.62 -10.54 12.57
CA THR A 412 -3.06 -10.34 12.35
C THR A 412 -3.75 -9.71 13.57
N PRO A 413 -4.94 -9.07 13.44
CA PRO A 413 -5.58 -8.36 14.56
C PRO A 413 -5.96 -9.31 15.72
N ALA A 414 -6.34 -10.55 15.40
CA ALA A 414 -6.60 -11.58 16.39
C ALA A 414 -5.33 -12.00 17.16
N ALA A 415 -4.17 -12.03 16.49
CA ALA A 415 -2.90 -12.26 17.14
C ALA A 415 -2.46 -11.07 18.01
N ASP A 416 -2.65 -9.85 17.50
CA ASP A 416 -2.34 -8.59 18.19
C ASP A 416 -3.05 -8.53 19.56
N LYS A 417 -4.35 -8.88 19.62
CA LYS A 417 -5.11 -9.02 20.87
C LYS A 417 -4.47 -10.02 21.86
N ILE A 418 -4.14 -11.22 21.40
CA ILE A 418 -3.51 -12.27 22.24
C ILE A 418 -2.13 -11.83 22.75
N LEU A 419 -1.38 -11.07 21.96
CA LEU A 419 -0.05 -10.56 22.33
C LEU A 419 -0.15 -9.44 23.38
N LEU A 420 -1.15 -8.55 23.27
CA LEU A 420 -1.46 -7.54 24.27
C LEU A 420 -1.85 -8.20 25.61
N GLU A 421 -2.75 -9.19 25.60
CA GLU A 421 -3.15 -9.97 26.78
C GLU A 421 -1.97 -10.68 27.47
N LYS A 422 -0.90 -10.99 26.73
CA LYS A 422 0.33 -11.62 27.23
C LYS A 422 1.41 -10.63 27.69
N ASN A 423 1.14 -9.33 27.68
CA ASN A 423 2.13 -8.27 27.91
C ASN A 423 3.36 -8.40 26.99
N CYS A 424 3.13 -8.65 25.69
CA CYS A 424 4.16 -8.64 24.65
C CYS A 424 4.14 -7.29 23.92
N LEU A 425 5.29 -6.60 23.90
CA LEU A 425 5.42 -5.31 23.23
C LEU A 425 5.54 -5.49 21.72
N VAL A 426 4.49 -5.16 20.97
CA VAL A 426 4.53 -5.15 19.51
C VAL A 426 4.94 -3.76 19.02
N ILE A 427 6.15 -3.65 18.46
CA ILE A 427 6.63 -2.43 17.80
C ILE A 427 6.15 -2.50 16.34
N PRO A 428 5.19 -1.64 15.94
CA PRO A 428 4.43 -1.85 14.71
C PRO A 428 5.23 -1.53 13.45
N ASP A 429 4.92 -2.28 12.38
CA ASP A 429 5.47 -2.10 11.04
C ASP A 429 5.30 -0.65 10.53
N MET A 430 4.22 0.01 10.95
CA MET A 430 3.90 1.41 10.71
C MET A 430 4.99 2.40 11.12
N TYR A 431 5.71 2.08 12.20
CA TYR A 431 6.76 2.92 12.77
C TYR A 431 8.16 2.56 12.25
N ILE A 432 8.40 1.29 11.94
CA ILE A 432 9.70 0.82 11.45
C ILE A 432 9.85 1.18 9.96
N VAL A 433 10.50 2.33 9.70
CA VAL A 433 10.66 2.90 8.35
C VAL A 433 12.06 3.47 8.13
N PRO A 434 12.69 3.30 6.95
CA PRO A 434 13.78 4.18 6.52
C PRO A 434 13.25 5.59 6.23
N SER A 435 13.72 6.62 6.95
CA SER A 435 13.36 8.01 6.69
C SER A 435 13.88 8.53 5.34
N GLN A 436 13.32 9.66 4.88
CA GLN A 436 13.80 10.41 3.71
C GLN A 436 14.05 11.91 4.00
N GLU A 437 14.15 12.29 5.28
CA GLU A 437 14.45 13.69 5.65
C GLU A 437 15.93 14.03 5.41
N PHE A 438 16.27 14.43 4.18
CA PHE A 438 17.60 14.98 3.86
C PHE A 438 17.58 16.38 3.19
N TYR A 439 16.56 16.74 2.41
CA TYR A 439 16.62 17.94 1.54
C TYR A 439 16.56 19.32 2.23
N GLY A 440 16.66 19.41 3.56
CA GLY A 440 16.46 20.66 4.31
C GLY A 440 17.69 21.27 5.00
N ARG A 441 18.82 20.56 5.13
CA ARG A 441 19.97 21.02 5.94
C ARG A 441 21.32 20.67 5.29
N MET A 442 21.73 21.48 4.32
CA MET A 442 23.04 21.36 3.67
C MET A 442 24.02 22.44 4.14
N ALA A 443 24.93 22.05 5.03
CA ALA A 443 26.26 22.68 5.18
C ALA A 443 27.23 21.67 5.83
N GLY A 444 28.11 21.04 5.04
CA GLY A 444 29.38 20.48 5.53
C GLY A 444 29.49 18.99 5.91
N ALA A 445 28.42 18.20 5.93
CA ALA A 445 28.48 16.75 6.24
C ALA A 445 28.46 15.85 4.97
N SER A 446 28.89 14.59 5.08
CA SER A 446 28.79 13.63 3.98
C SER A 446 27.36 13.08 3.81
N GLU A 447 26.98 12.66 2.60
CA GLU A 447 25.65 12.08 2.34
C GLU A 447 25.32 10.91 3.29
N VAL A 448 26.31 10.06 3.55
CA VAL A 448 26.22 8.93 4.48
C VAL A 448 25.86 9.40 5.90
N ASP A 449 26.58 10.39 6.42
CA ASP A 449 26.36 10.90 7.78
C ASP A 449 24.97 11.52 7.96
N ILE A 450 24.42 12.09 6.89
CA ILE A 450 23.12 12.78 6.96
C ILE A 450 21.96 11.79 6.76
N VAL A 451 22.13 10.75 5.93
CA VAL A 451 21.22 9.59 5.92
C VAL A 451 21.19 8.92 7.30
N HIS A 452 22.34 8.82 7.97
CA HIS A 452 22.43 8.22 9.31
C HIS A 452 21.74 9.06 10.38
N SER A 453 22.15 10.32 10.52
CA SER A 453 21.62 11.24 11.55
C SER A 453 20.16 11.63 11.30
N GLY A 454 19.75 11.79 10.03
CA GLY A 454 18.35 11.99 9.66
C GLY A 454 17.47 10.79 9.99
N LEU A 455 17.93 9.55 9.74
CA LEU A 455 17.19 8.35 10.12
C LEU A 455 17.02 8.24 11.64
N GLU A 456 18.10 8.45 12.40
CA GLU A 456 18.06 8.42 13.85
C GLU A 456 17.10 9.49 14.41
N GLN A 457 17.21 10.73 13.94
CA GLN A 457 16.36 11.83 14.38
C GLN A 457 14.87 11.61 14.06
N THR A 458 14.52 11.18 12.84
CA THR A 458 13.12 10.88 12.47
C THR A 458 12.58 9.73 13.33
N MET A 459 13.35 8.66 13.52
CA MET A 459 12.92 7.50 14.32
C MET A 459 12.73 7.87 15.81
N GLU A 460 13.64 8.63 16.42
CA GLU A 460 13.52 9.12 17.80
C GLU A 460 12.28 10.03 17.96
N LYS A 461 12.10 11.00 17.05
CA LYS A 461 10.95 11.92 17.04
C LYS A 461 9.63 11.17 16.94
N SER A 462 9.53 10.18 16.06
CA SER A 462 8.30 9.39 15.89
C SER A 462 8.06 8.40 17.02
N ALA A 463 9.09 7.79 17.61
CA ALA A 463 8.95 7.02 18.85
C ALA A 463 8.32 7.88 19.95
N ARG A 464 8.91 9.05 20.24
CA ARG A 464 8.37 9.98 21.23
C ARG A 464 6.95 10.44 20.91
N ALA A 465 6.59 10.62 19.64
CA ALA A 465 5.23 10.95 19.24
C ALA A 465 4.26 9.78 19.54
N ILE A 466 4.62 8.53 19.21
CA ILE A 466 3.81 7.34 19.50
C ILE A 466 3.66 7.14 21.01
N MET A 467 4.75 7.27 21.78
CA MET A 467 4.74 7.15 23.25
C MET A 467 3.82 8.20 23.89
N ARG A 468 3.89 9.46 23.46
CA ARG A 468 2.98 10.53 23.90
C ARG A 468 1.53 10.25 23.52
N THR A 469 1.27 9.70 22.34
CA THR A 469 -0.09 9.31 21.92
C THR A 469 -0.60 8.15 22.78
N SER A 470 0.21 7.13 23.05
CA SER A 470 -0.16 6.03 23.96
C SER A 470 -0.51 6.56 25.36
N GLN A 471 0.33 7.43 25.93
CA GLN A 471 0.05 8.08 27.22
C GLN A 471 -1.22 8.94 27.18
N LYS A 472 -1.41 9.76 26.14
CA LYS A 472 -2.57 10.67 26.00
C LYS A 472 -3.91 9.94 25.92
N PHE A 473 -3.93 8.74 25.32
CA PHE A 473 -5.15 7.94 25.14
C PHE A 473 -5.18 6.68 26.02
N ASN A 474 -4.27 6.57 27.00
CA ASN A 474 -4.12 5.44 27.92
C ASN A 474 -4.05 4.06 27.23
N LEU A 475 -3.28 3.95 26.13
CA LEU A 475 -3.18 2.73 25.31
C LEU A 475 -2.13 1.72 25.81
N GLY A 476 -1.32 2.09 26.81
CA GLY A 476 -0.29 1.23 27.38
C GLY A 476 0.72 0.73 26.33
N ILE A 477 0.78 -0.59 26.15
CA ILE A 477 1.65 -1.25 25.18
C ILE A 477 1.04 -1.40 23.77
N ASP A 478 -0.19 -0.93 23.52
CA ASP A 478 -0.79 -0.88 22.18
C ASP A 478 -0.22 0.28 21.34
N LEU A 479 1.03 0.07 20.92
CA LEU A 479 1.76 1.00 20.07
C LEU A 479 1.20 1.04 18.64
N ARG A 480 0.53 -0.02 18.18
CA ARG A 480 -0.08 -0.05 16.84
C ARG A 480 -1.22 0.95 16.76
N THR A 481 -2.18 0.88 17.67
CA THR A 481 -3.28 1.85 17.75
C THR A 481 -2.74 3.27 17.94
N ALA A 482 -1.74 3.47 18.81
CA ALA A 482 -1.10 4.78 19.00
C ALA A 482 -0.43 5.34 17.72
N ALA A 483 0.20 4.48 16.90
CA ALA A 483 0.80 4.86 15.63
C ALA A 483 -0.25 5.23 14.57
N TYR A 484 -1.36 4.49 14.49
CA TYR A 484 -2.48 4.83 13.60
C TYR A 484 -3.17 6.13 14.02
N VAL A 485 -3.48 6.34 15.31
CA VAL A 485 -4.10 7.58 15.81
C VAL A 485 -3.27 8.81 15.42
N ASN A 486 -1.95 8.76 15.63
CA ASN A 486 -1.00 9.81 15.24
C ASN A 486 -1.03 10.08 13.71
N SER A 487 -1.06 9.02 12.92
CA SER A 487 -1.04 9.10 11.44
C SER A 487 -2.36 9.65 10.88
N ILE A 488 -3.50 9.16 11.36
CA ILE A 488 -4.83 9.61 10.92
C ILE A 488 -5.04 11.08 11.30
N GLU A 489 -4.62 11.51 12.50
CA GLU A 489 -4.72 12.91 12.93
C GLU A 489 -3.96 13.87 11.99
N LYS A 490 -2.74 13.50 11.57
CA LYS A 490 -1.95 14.29 10.62
C LYS A 490 -2.62 14.38 9.24
N ILE A 491 -3.13 13.26 8.73
CA ILE A 491 -3.81 13.20 7.43
C ILE A 491 -5.11 14.01 7.48
N PHE A 492 -5.91 13.84 8.54
CA PHE A 492 -7.16 14.57 8.76
C PHE A 492 -6.93 16.08 8.73
N LYS A 493 -5.90 16.57 9.44
CA LYS A 493 -5.55 18.01 9.48
C LYS A 493 -5.19 18.57 8.09
N VAL A 494 -4.65 17.76 7.18
CA VAL A 494 -4.45 18.15 5.77
C VAL A 494 -5.78 18.25 5.02
N TYR A 495 -6.69 17.27 5.14
CA TYR A 495 -8.01 17.34 4.50
C TYR A 495 -8.90 18.47 5.04
N GLU A 496 -8.79 18.77 6.34
CA GLU A 496 -9.47 19.90 6.97
C GLU A 496 -8.96 21.24 6.44
N ALA A 497 -7.63 21.44 6.45
CA ALA A 497 -7.01 22.69 5.99
C ALA A 497 -7.17 22.91 4.48
N ALA A 498 -7.15 21.84 3.68
CA ALA A 498 -7.41 21.89 2.23
C ALA A 498 -8.90 22.12 1.88
N ALA A 499 -9.78 22.23 2.89
CA ALA A 499 -11.21 22.45 2.73
C ALA A 499 -11.87 21.47 1.73
N SER A 500 -11.64 20.16 1.92
CA SER A 500 -12.28 19.02 1.22
C SER A 500 -12.73 19.30 -0.23
N ASN A 501 -11.99 18.77 -1.22
CA ASN A 501 -12.11 18.95 -2.69
C ASN A 501 -13.50 18.91 -3.39
N THR A 502 -14.60 18.81 -2.66
CA THR A 502 -15.98 18.79 -3.14
C THR A 502 -16.39 20.01 -3.98
N ASP A 503 -15.63 21.12 -3.93
CA ASP A 503 -15.85 22.30 -4.79
C ASP A 503 -14.85 22.41 -5.98
N CYS A 504 -14.01 21.40 -6.24
CA CYS A 504 -13.15 21.37 -7.44
C CYS A 504 -13.95 21.42 -8.75
N TYR A 505 -15.19 20.91 -8.76
CA TYR A 505 -16.12 21.07 -9.88
C TYR A 505 -16.44 22.53 -10.20
N ARG A 506 -16.41 23.41 -9.19
CA ARG A 506 -16.63 24.86 -9.32
C ARG A 506 -15.45 25.55 -10.00
N LEU A 507 -14.23 25.09 -9.72
CA LEU A 507 -12.97 25.56 -10.31
C LEU A 507 -12.74 25.02 -11.74
N LEU A 508 -13.17 23.78 -12.01
CA LEU A 508 -13.08 23.18 -13.36
C LEU A 508 -14.16 23.69 -14.32
N LYS A 509 -15.31 24.17 -13.81
CA LYS A 509 -16.45 24.62 -14.62
C LYS A 509 -16.08 25.63 -15.72
N PRO A 510 -15.33 26.71 -15.45
CA PRO A 510 -14.95 27.67 -16.47
C PRO A 510 -14.03 27.06 -17.53
N CYS A 511 -13.06 26.24 -17.12
CA CYS A 511 -12.12 25.59 -18.04
C CYS A 511 -12.80 24.56 -18.96
N LEU A 512 -13.74 23.78 -18.44
CA LEU A 512 -14.48 22.78 -19.23
C LEU A 512 -15.40 23.46 -20.25
N VAL A 513 -16.11 24.51 -19.84
CA VAL A 513 -16.98 25.30 -20.73
C VAL A 513 -16.16 26.04 -21.79
N ALA A 514 -15.03 26.65 -21.42
CA ALA A 514 -14.13 27.33 -22.35
C ALA A 514 -13.52 26.40 -23.42
N ASN A 515 -13.33 25.11 -23.10
CA ASN A 515 -12.88 24.08 -24.04
C ASN A 515 -14.04 23.33 -24.74
N GLY A 516 -15.26 23.87 -24.73
CA GLY A 516 -16.39 23.34 -25.50
C GLY A 516 -17.07 22.08 -24.94
N PHE A 517 -16.71 21.63 -23.74
CA PHE A 517 -17.35 20.47 -23.12
C PHE A 517 -18.73 20.85 -22.54
N LYS A 518 -19.80 20.25 -23.09
CA LYS A 518 -21.14 20.34 -22.50
C LYS A 518 -21.16 19.61 -21.15
N ILE A 519 -21.40 20.37 -20.09
CA ILE A 519 -21.68 19.82 -18.76
C ILE A 519 -23.10 19.25 -18.78
N LEU A 520 -23.23 17.92 -18.84
CA LEU A 520 -24.49 17.24 -18.61
C LEU A 520 -24.88 17.44 -17.14
N ARG A 521 -26.03 18.09 -16.91
CA ARG A 521 -26.59 18.28 -15.58
C ARG A 521 -27.17 16.94 -15.13
N VAL A 522 -26.52 16.26 -14.19
CA VAL A 522 -27.07 15.07 -13.54
C VAL A 522 -28.19 15.54 -12.62
N SER A 523 -29.41 15.59 -13.16
CA SER A 523 -30.62 15.81 -12.37
C SER A 523 -31.04 14.47 -11.77
N PHE A 524 -30.93 14.33 -10.45
CA PHE A 524 -31.58 13.23 -9.75
C PHE A 524 -33.10 13.46 -9.79
N HIS A 525 -33.81 12.77 -10.67
CA HIS A 525 -35.26 12.67 -10.60
C HIS A 525 -35.63 11.51 -9.67
N THR A 526 -35.97 11.86 -8.44
CA THR A 526 -36.79 11.00 -7.59
C THR A 526 -38.20 10.98 -8.17
N SER A 527 -38.50 10.01 -9.03
CA SER A 527 -39.87 9.77 -9.48
C SER A 527 -40.70 9.30 -8.27
N PRO A 528 -41.79 10.01 -7.89
CA PRO A 528 -42.72 9.47 -6.89
C PRO A 528 -43.43 8.25 -7.48
N MET A 529 -43.58 7.19 -6.68
CA MET A 529 -44.41 6.04 -7.07
C MET A 529 -45.87 6.48 -7.18
N ASN A 530 -46.42 6.46 -8.40
CA ASN A 530 -47.85 6.64 -8.62
C ASN A 530 -48.53 5.27 -8.70
N ASN A 531 -49.27 4.92 -7.65
CA ASN A 531 -50.20 3.79 -7.69
C ASN A 531 -51.44 4.18 -8.52
N SER A 532 -51.51 3.71 -9.76
CA SER A 532 -52.74 3.76 -10.55
C SER A 532 -52.78 2.63 -11.59
N ILE A 533 -53.70 1.68 -11.41
CA ILE A 533 -54.00 0.61 -12.37
C ILE A 533 -54.93 1.17 -13.45
N GLY A 534 -54.61 0.94 -14.73
CA GLY A 534 -55.45 1.31 -15.88
C GLY A 534 -54.91 0.71 -17.20
N PRO A 535 -55.75 0.14 -18.10
CA PRO A 535 -55.28 -0.73 -19.19
C PRO A 535 -55.22 -0.08 -20.60
N MET A 536 -54.48 -0.77 -21.49
CA MET A 536 -54.45 -0.64 -22.97
C MET A 536 -53.86 0.65 -23.58
N SER A 537 -52.95 0.56 -24.55
CA SER A 537 -53.35 0.24 -25.94
C SER A 537 -52.16 -0.12 -26.85
N SER A 538 -52.48 -0.76 -27.98
CA SER A 538 -51.55 -1.28 -28.98
C SER A 538 -51.19 -0.28 -30.08
N SER A 539 -49.95 -0.29 -30.56
CA SER A 539 -49.62 0.16 -31.92
C SER A 539 -48.47 -0.65 -32.54
N THR A 540 -48.78 -1.31 -33.64
CA THR A 540 -47.86 -2.07 -34.51
C THR A 540 -47.20 -1.19 -35.57
N VAL A 541 -46.01 -1.58 -36.06
CA VAL A 541 -45.45 -1.48 -37.44
C VAL A 541 -43.96 -1.87 -37.31
N SER A 542 -43.61 -3.15 -37.43
CA SER A 542 -43.34 -3.93 -38.65
C SER A 542 -41.99 -3.62 -39.34
N SER A 543 -41.09 -4.60 -39.32
CA SER A 543 -40.38 -5.13 -40.50
C SER A 543 -39.28 -6.13 -40.09
N SER A 544 -39.32 -7.32 -40.66
CA SER A 544 -38.25 -8.32 -40.59
C SER A 544 -38.28 -9.13 -41.89
N PRO A 545 -37.12 -9.47 -42.46
CA PRO A 545 -36.98 -10.58 -43.40
C PRO A 545 -35.92 -11.60 -42.87
N PRO A 546 -35.84 -12.83 -43.39
CA PRO A 546 -36.53 -13.94 -42.73
C PRO A 546 -35.60 -15.04 -42.22
N ALA A 547 -36.14 -15.96 -41.43
CA ALA A 547 -35.45 -17.18 -41.01
C ALA A 547 -35.28 -18.18 -42.15
N ALA A 548 -34.20 -18.96 -42.11
CA ALA A 548 -34.03 -20.20 -42.88
C ALA A 548 -34.21 -21.42 -41.94
N SER A 549 -34.75 -22.51 -42.49
CA SER A 549 -35.38 -23.60 -41.75
C SER A 549 -34.50 -24.82 -41.47
N SER A 550 -34.74 -25.46 -40.32
CA SER A 550 -34.63 -26.91 -40.04
C SER A 550 -34.91 -27.10 -38.55
N SER A 551 -35.60 -28.11 -38.05
CA SER A 551 -36.51 -29.15 -38.54
C SER A 551 -36.78 -29.99 -37.28
N ASP A 552 -37.98 -30.54 -37.15
CA ASP A 552 -38.49 -31.24 -35.97
C ASP A 552 -37.53 -32.23 -35.29
N ILE A 553 -37.71 -32.41 -33.97
CA ILE A 553 -38.06 -33.72 -33.39
C ILE A 553 -38.71 -33.55 -32.00
N SER A 554 -39.62 -34.46 -31.72
CA SER A 554 -40.63 -34.49 -30.66
C SER A 554 -40.17 -34.33 -29.21
N SER A 555 -41.07 -33.74 -28.43
CA SER A 555 -41.16 -33.85 -26.98
C SER A 555 -41.48 -35.27 -26.50
N GLU A 556 -40.78 -35.73 -25.46
CA GLU A 556 -41.38 -36.62 -24.44
C GLU A 556 -41.19 -35.99 -23.06
N GLN A 557 -42.30 -35.76 -22.36
CA GLN A 557 -42.29 -35.40 -20.94
C GLN A 557 -42.32 -36.69 -20.12
N SER A 558 -41.28 -36.93 -19.31
CA SER A 558 -41.36 -37.89 -18.20
C SER A 558 -41.26 -37.14 -16.88
N SER A 559 -42.32 -37.21 -16.09
CA SER A 559 -42.49 -36.51 -14.81
C SER A 559 -41.79 -37.26 -13.67
N HIS A 560 -40.60 -36.78 -13.26
CA HIS A 560 -39.97 -37.20 -12.01
C HIS A 560 -39.73 -36.00 -11.08
N SER A 561 -40.64 -35.88 -10.11
CA SER A 561 -40.52 -35.01 -8.95
C SER A 561 -39.39 -35.51 -8.04
N SER A 562 -38.25 -34.84 -8.06
CA SER A 562 -37.22 -34.98 -7.04
C SER A 562 -36.94 -33.64 -6.38
N SER A 563 -37.32 -33.51 -5.11
CA SER A 563 -37.04 -32.34 -4.27
C SER A 563 -35.55 -32.26 -3.96
N SER A 564 -34.78 -31.68 -4.87
CA SER A 564 -33.41 -31.26 -4.62
C SER A 564 -33.41 -29.80 -4.18
N SER A 565 -32.76 -29.52 -3.05
CA SER A 565 -32.47 -28.16 -2.61
C SER A 565 -31.56 -27.51 -3.65
N GLN A 566 -32.12 -26.67 -4.51
CA GLN A 566 -31.34 -25.85 -5.42
C GLN A 566 -30.54 -24.84 -4.60
N THR A 567 -29.30 -25.19 -4.28
CA THR A 567 -28.25 -24.20 -4.02
C THR A 567 -28.29 -23.20 -5.17
N PRO A 568 -28.39 -21.88 -4.90
CA PRO A 568 -28.47 -20.90 -5.97
C PRO A 568 -27.27 -21.07 -6.90
N ALA A 569 -27.53 -21.23 -8.20
CA ALA A 569 -26.48 -21.44 -9.18
C ALA A 569 -25.45 -20.30 -9.06
N PRO A 570 -24.13 -20.59 -9.10
CA PRO A 570 -23.12 -19.57 -8.92
C PRO A 570 -23.31 -18.47 -9.96
N HIS A 571 -23.52 -17.24 -9.50
CA HIS A 571 -23.77 -16.08 -10.35
C HIS A 571 -22.63 -15.94 -11.36
N PHE A 572 -22.91 -16.33 -12.62
CA PHE A 572 -21.90 -16.36 -13.66
C PHE A 572 -21.51 -14.93 -14.02
N GLY A 573 -20.32 -14.49 -13.60
CA GLY A 573 -19.86 -13.12 -13.85
C GLY A 573 -19.87 -12.78 -15.34
N PHE A 574 -20.51 -11.68 -15.72
CA PHE A 574 -20.72 -11.30 -17.12
C PHE A 574 -19.45 -11.33 -17.97
N TYR A 575 -18.31 -10.86 -17.43
CA TYR A 575 -17.03 -10.93 -18.12
C TYR A 575 -16.60 -12.38 -18.43
N ARG A 576 -16.82 -13.32 -17.50
CA ARG A 576 -16.50 -14.74 -17.69
C ARG A 576 -17.37 -15.39 -18.78
N GLN A 577 -18.62 -14.94 -18.91
CA GLN A 577 -19.49 -15.36 -20.02
C GLN A 577 -18.91 -14.92 -21.38
N VAL A 578 -18.42 -13.68 -21.47
CA VAL A 578 -17.77 -13.15 -22.68
C VAL A 578 -16.46 -13.89 -22.99
N GLU A 579 -15.66 -14.23 -21.97
CA GLU A 579 -14.44 -15.04 -22.15
C GLU A 579 -14.72 -16.41 -22.77
N LEU A 580 -15.81 -17.10 -22.37
CA LEU A 580 -16.16 -18.41 -22.91
C LEU A 580 -16.60 -18.35 -24.38
N PHE A 581 -17.26 -17.27 -24.80
CA PHE A 581 -17.55 -17.03 -26.21
C PHE A 581 -16.26 -16.77 -27.01
N TYR A 582 -15.31 -16.04 -26.44
CA TYR A 582 -13.99 -15.83 -27.04
C TYR A 582 -13.23 -17.15 -27.21
N ASP A 583 -13.15 -17.98 -26.17
CA ASP A 583 -12.42 -19.25 -26.20
C ASP A 583 -12.97 -20.20 -27.29
N ARG A 584 -14.29 -20.27 -27.44
CA ARG A 584 -14.95 -21.07 -28.49
C ARG A 584 -14.58 -20.56 -29.89
N ALA A 585 -14.57 -19.25 -30.11
CA ALA A 585 -14.18 -18.67 -31.39
C ALA A 585 -12.68 -18.85 -31.69
N ALA A 586 -11.82 -18.68 -30.68
CA ALA A 586 -10.38 -18.84 -30.78
C ALA A 586 -9.98 -20.28 -31.18
N ALA A 587 -10.63 -21.28 -30.58
CA ALA A 587 -10.40 -22.69 -30.92
C ALA A 587 -10.71 -23.03 -32.39
N ILE A 588 -11.77 -22.44 -32.96
CA ILE A 588 -12.15 -22.62 -34.37
C ILE A 588 -11.17 -21.91 -35.32
N LEU A 589 -10.63 -20.76 -34.89
CA LEU A 589 -9.76 -19.92 -35.72
C LEU A 589 -8.29 -20.34 -35.73
N GLU A 590 -7.82 -21.13 -34.75
CA GLU A 590 -6.39 -21.43 -34.57
C GLU A 590 -5.74 -22.04 -35.82
N ASP A 591 -6.24 -23.19 -36.31
CA ASP A 591 -5.66 -23.87 -37.48
C ASP A 591 -5.70 -23.01 -38.75
N LYS A 592 -6.78 -22.25 -38.93
CA LYS A 592 -6.92 -21.32 -40.06
C LYS A 592 -5.84 -20.23 -40.02
N LEU A 593 -5.65 -19.59 -38.87
CA LEU A 593 -4.64 -18.55 -38.67
C LEU A 593 -3.20 -19.08 -38.81
N VAL A 594 -2.96 -20.34 -38.46
CA VAL A 594 -1.67 -21.02 -38.67
C VAL A 594 -1.38 -21.23 -40.15
N ASN A 595 -2.36 -21.75 -40.90
CA ASN A 595 -2.25 -22.02 -42.33
C ASN A 595 -2.10 -20.74 -43.16
N GLU A 596 -2.80 -19.66 -42.77
CA GLU A 596 -2.72 -18.35 -43.44
C GLU A 596 -1.43 -17.57 -43.12
N MET A 597 -0.65 -17.99 -42.10
CA MET A 597 0.56 -17.26 -41.67
C MET A 597 1.76 -17.46 -42.61
N LYS A 598 1.80 -16.64 -43.67
CA LYS A 598 2.90 -16.54 -44.66
C LYS A 598 4.23 -16.10 -44.03
N THR A 599 4.94 -17.04 -43.40
CA THR A 599 6.25 -16.84 -42.78
C THR A 599 7.14 -18.06 -43.00
N LYS A 600 8.47 -17.88 -43.00
CA LYS A 600 9.48 -18.97 -43.06
C LYS A 600 9.64 -19.76 -41.75
N LEU A 601 8.70 -19.61 -40.80
CA LEU A 601 8.73 -20.30 -39.51
C LEU A 601 8.27 -21.75 -39.69
N SER A 602 8.73 -22.66 -38.83
CA SER A 602 8.15 -24.00 -38.72
C SER A 602 6.70 -23.91 -38.23
N ASP A 603 5.87 -24.92 -38.56
CA ASP A 603 4.45 -24.89 -38.20
C ASP A 603 4.22 -24.96 -36.68
N ASP A 604 5.13 -25.56 -35.91
CA ASP A 604 5.16 -25.46 -34.44
C ASP A 604 5.34 -24.01 -33.96
N LEU A 605 6.29 -23.26 -34.53
CA LEU A 605 6.47 -21.85 -34.19
C LEU A 605 5.28 -20.99 -34.64
N LYS A 606 4.64 -21.30 -35.78
CA LYS A 606 3.39 -20.65 -36.21
C LYS A 606 2.28 -20.90 -35.19
N ARG A 607 2.06 -22.16 -34.77
CA ARG A 607 1.07 -22.53 -33.74
C ARG A 607 1.32 -21.81 -32.42
N LYS A 608 2.54 -21.85 -31.90
CA LYS A 608 2.95 -21.11 -30.69
C LYS A 608 2.69 -19.60 -30.81
N LYS A 609 2.97 -19.01 -31.96
CA LYS A 609 2.72 -17.59 -32.23
C LYS A 609 1.23 -17.25 -32.33
N VAL A 610 0.42 -18.07 -33.00
CA VAL A 610 -1.05 -17.89 -33.09
C VAL A 610 -1.71 -18.04 -31.73
N ARG A 611 -1.40 -19.11 -30.99
CA ARG A 611 -1.87 -19.31 -29.60
C ARG A 611 -1.48 -18.15 -28.71
N GLY A 612 -0.24 -17.68 -28.82
CA GLY A 612 0.24 -16.47 -28.15
C GLY A 612 -0.64 -15.27 -28.45
N ILE A 613 -0.86 -14.94 -29.72
CA ILE A 613 -1.69 -13.79 -30.14
C ILE A 613 -3.13 -13.90 -29.61
N LEU A 614 -3.77 -15.07 -29.73
CA LEU A 614 -5.13 -15.29 -29.23
C LEU A 614 -5.20 -15.13 -27.70
N LYS A 615 -4.24 -15.73 -26.97
CA LYS A 615 -4.11 -15.56 -25.52
C LYS A 615 -3.96 -14.08 -25.14
N ILE A 616 -3.19 -13.30 -25.90
CA ILE A 616 -2.95 -11.86 -25.66
C ILE A 616 -4.19 -10.99 -25.88
N ILE A 617 -5.06 -11.34 -26.82
CA ILE A 617 -6.27 -10.55 -27.16
C ILE A 617 -7.36 -10.72 -26.08
N LYS A 618 -7.42 -11.87 -25.41
CA LYS A 618 -8.49 -12.22 -24.46
C LYS A 618 -8.64 -11.28 -23.23
N PRO A 619 -7.59 -10.97 -22.44
CA PRO A 619 -7.75 -10.18 -21.22
C PRO A 619 -8.00 -8.69 -21.52
N CYS A 620 -8.58 -7.98 -20.56
CA CYS A 620 -8.57 -6.52 -20.56
C CYS A 620 -7.14 -5.98 -20.27
N ASN A 621 -6.59 -5.13 -21.15
CA ASN A 621 -5.25 -4.56 -20.93
C ASN A 621 -5.17 -3.63 -19.72
N HIS A 622 -6.19 -2.79 -19.47
CA HIS A 622 -6.21 -1.86 -18.34
C HIS A 622 -7.59 -1.78 -17.69
N VAL A 623 -7.66 -1.89 -16.37
CA VAL A 623 -8.84 -1.52 -15.59
C VAL A 623 -8.41 -0.47 -14.57
N LEU A 624 -9.00 0.71 -14.66
CA LEU A 624 -8.79 1.80 -13.70
C LEU A 624 -10.01 1.90 -12.80
N GLU A 625 -9.80 1.59 -11.52
CA GLU A 625 -10.71 1.82 -10.40
C GLU A 625 -10.43 3.22 -9.82
N ILE A 626 -11.47 4.02 -9.64
CA ILE A 626 -11.39 5.40 -9.14
C ILE A 626 -12.36 5.55 -7.97
N ARG A 627 -11.89 6.17 -6.89
CA ARG A 627 -12.71 6.65 -5.78
C ARG A 627 -12.59 8.14 -5.61
N PHE A 628 -13.71 8.82 -5.40
CA PHE A 628 -13.72 10.25 -5.09
C PHE A 628 -14.87 10.63 -4.17
N PRO A 629 -14.67 11.62 -3.27
CA PRO A 629 -15.73 12.13 -2.43
C PRO A 629 -16.70 13.02 -3.21
N ILE A 630 -17.98 12.91 -2.89
CA ILE A 630 -18.99 13.92 -3.18
C ILE A 630 -19.62 14.39 -1.87
N LYS A 631 -19.97 15.68 -1.80
CA LYS A 631 -20.82 16.20 -0.72
C LYS A 631 -22.26 16.14 -1.20
N ARG A 632 -23.14 15.47 -0.45
CA ARG A 632 -24.59 15.50 -0.67
C ARG A 632 -25.20 16.80 -0.16
N ASP A 633 -26.42 17.10 -0.61
CA ASP A 633 -27.16 18.31 -0.20
C ASP A 633 -27.45 18.35 1.32
N ASN A 634 -27.60 17.18 1.95
CA ASN A 634 -27.71 17.03 3.42
C ASN A 634 -26.39 17.32 4.17
N GLY A 635 -25.29 17.60 3.47
CA GLY A 635 -23.99 17.92 4.03
C GLY A 635 -23.05 16.73 4.23
N GLU A 636 -23.54 15.50 4.08
CA GLU A 636 -22.73 14.29 4.23
C GLU A 636 -21.70 14.13 3.10
N LEU A 637 -20.56 13.51 3.43
CA LEU A 637 -19.56 13.08 2.47
C LEU A 637 -19.78 11.60 2.15
N HIS A 638 -20.03 11.31 0.87
CA HIS A 638 -20.16 9.95 0.33
C HIS A 638 -19.01 9.69 -0.64
N VAL A 639 -18.42 8.49 -0.59
CA VAL A 639 -17.36 8.09 -1.53
C VAL A 639 -18.02 7.37 -2.70
N ILE A 640 -17.83 7.90 -3.91
CA ILE A 640 -18.27 7.25 -5.14
C ILE A 640 -17.15 6.35 -5.65
N GLU A 641 -17.49 5.10 -5.98
CA GLU A 641 -16.63 4.19 -6.73
C GLU A 641 -17.01 4.22 -8.22
N ALA A 642 -16.02 4.16 -9.10
CA ALA A 642 -16.21 4.13 -10.55
C ALA A 642 -15.09 3.34 -11.23
N TRP A 643 -15.42 2.67 -12.33
CA TRP A 643 -14.47 1.85 -13.10
C TRP A 643 -14.40 2.29 -14.56
N ARG A 644 -13.20 2.19 -15.14
CA ARG A 644 -12.97 2.34 -16.58
C ARG A 644 -12.07 1.23 -17.10
N ALA A 645 -12.66 0.31 -17.86
CA ALA A 645 -11.93 -0.71 -18.61
C ALA A 645 -11.45 -0.18 -19.97
N GLN A 646 -10.26 -0.60 -20.40
CA GLN A 646 -9.73 -0.40 -21.75
C GLN A 646 -9.19 -1.74 -22.26
N HIS A 647 -9.99 -2.43 -23.06
CA HIS A 647 -9.71 -3.80 -23.46
C HIS A 647 -8.46 -3.94 -24.34
N SER A 648 -8.32 -3.10 -25.37
CA SER A 648 -7.16 -3.16 -26.29
C SER A 648 -6.73 -1.78 -26.82
N GLN A 649 -5.43 -1.61 -27.03
CA GLN A 649 -4.80 -0.38 -27.55
C GLN A 649 -4.29 -0.50 -29.00
N HIS A 650 -4.63 -1.56 -29.73
CA HIS A 650 -4.17 -1.76 -31.12
C HIS A 650 -4.68 -0.69 -32.11
N ARG A 651 -5.70 0.08 -31.73
CA ARG A 651 -6.14 1.33 -32.37
C ARG A 651 -6.38 2.39 -31.31
N THR A 652 -5.84 3.58 -31.51
CA THR A 652 -6.00 4.75 -30.65
C THR A 652 -6.55 5.93 -31.47
N PRO A 653 -7.54 6.70 -30.98
CA PRO A 653 -8.22 6.56 -29.69
C PRO A 653 -9.16 5.34 -29.63
N CYS A 654 -9.32 4.77 -28.44
CA CYS A 654 -10.26 3.66 -28.21
C CYS A 654 -11.71 4.17 -28.21
N LYS A 655 -12.61 3.50 -28.93
CA LYS A 655 -14.06 3.76 -28.85
C LYS A 655 -14.63 3.19 -27.53
N GLY A 656 -15.39 3.99 -26.79
CA GLY A 656 -16.07 3.57 -25.57
C GLY A 656 -17.25 4.49 -25.26
N GLY A 657 -18.18 4.01 -24.43
CA GLY A 657 -19.28 4.83 -23.93
C GLY A 657 -18.81 5.90 -22.95
N ASN A 658 -19.63 6.94 -22.75
CA ASN A 658 -19.44 7.86 -21.63
C ASN A 658 -19.71 7.12 -20.30
N LEU A 659 -19.07 7.53 -19.20
CA LEU A 659 -19.48 7.05 -17.87
C LEU A 659 -20.87 7.61 -17.55
N THR A 660 -21.90 6.79 -17.74
CA THR A 660 -23.31 7.12 -17.46
C THR A 660 -23.93 6.30 -16.33
N SER A 661 -23.29 5.21 -15.89
CA SER A 661 -23.71 4.41 -14.74
C SER A 661 -22.68 4.50 -13.62
N VAL A 662 -23.08 5.15 -12.53
CA VAL A 662 -22.40 5.06 -11.23
C VAL A 662 -23.27 4.15 -10.37
N GLU A 663 -22.80 2.96 -10.05
CA GLU A 663 -23.46 2.12 -9.04
C GLU A 663 -23.20 2.74 -7.67
N CYS A 664 -24.22 3.41 -7.14
CA CYS A 664 -24.24 3.79 -5.74
C CYS A 664 -24.78 2.59 -4.97
N THR A 665 -23.91 1.80 -4.35
CA THR A 665 -24.31 0.62 -3.57
C THR A 665 -25.05 1.08 -2.33
N ILE A 666 -26.39 1.12 -2.40
CA ILE A 666 -27.25 1.40 -1.26
C ILE A 666 -27.31 0.11 -0.44
N SER A 667 -26.62 0.08 0.70
CA SER A 667 -26.93 -0.88 1.75
C SER A 667 -28.27 -0.46 2.38
N GLU A 668 -29.36 -1.10 1.96
CA GLU A 668 -30.66 -0.95 2.62
C GLU A 668 -30.58 -1.58 4.02
N SER A 669 -30.36 -0.74 5.03
CA SER A 669 -30.36 -1.13 6.43
C SER A 669 -30.96 -0.04 7.33
N VAL A 670 -32.13 0.48 6.94
CA VAL A 670 -33.07 1.18 7.82
C VAL A 670 -34.48 0.77 7.38
N GLN A 671 -35.30 0.28 8.33
CA GLN A 671 -36.72 -0.06 8.13
C GLN A 671 -37.59 1.20 8.04
#